data_AF-A0A974A568-F1
#
_entry.id   AF-A0A974A568-F1
#
_cell.length_a   1.000
_cell.length_b   1.000
_cell.length_c   1.000
_cell.angle_alpha   90.00
_cell.angle_beta   90.00
_cell.angle_gamma   90.00
#
_symmetry.space_group_name_H-M   'P 1'
#
loop_
_entity.id
_entity.type
_entity.pdbx_description
1 polymer ?
#
loop_
_entity_poly.entity_id
_entity_poly.type
_entity_poly.pdbx_seq_one_letter_code
_entity_poly.pdbx_strand_id
1 'polypeptide(L)'
;MNALRRLWYRYSPQLLLGELLEKRWMEPIVPFTLLILVFVVFILTIPGYTSLPQLQQLMRSFPEQAFVAMAMAISILSGGIDLSVGAVFAMADFLTLYFLQVLEWPLPLTILAVLGWGALIGAINGGLIAYAKTRPFLTTMVVLIVTRAAYNKITGAFATELAGASSDSTAWDFLGAGFVLGIPVNMFCLIVIGVIAHLYLTRIRSGVHIMAVGSSRKAARHAGINVKRSLFLAYVLSGLLASLAGILYAARQNSAGTDTGVGWEVNALAAAVLGGISLSGGRGTISRALMGAAIIFLLINGLVQLGTHGSLTTAAIGAILLAAVAFNVKFVKNKSKILQKIYVSPSLVEFGTPPSIERGSGTAFAENDRLKNAEAIALDRIEGPEDIILDRNDHLYTVNRNGSIIRFRAPDYEHREEFARIGGRPLGMALDRDENILVCVAGMGVYGVKPDRTVFKVTDETNRTWYRFKDDSRLWLADDLDVAPDGKIYFSDATTRYDLSDWALDGFEGRGNGRLVCHDPATGKTETVLSNLAFPNGICVSHDGRAVLWVSTWLCRIYRYWIAGEKAGTLELLADNLPGYPDNINRASDGKYWLALVGLRSPVYDLAMADPAFRKRMVKQIPPDEWLCPGINFGCVVKFDDNGKVQESLWDPGGVSHATITSMREHKGYLYIGGLENNRIGRIHLSDADPNWTGWDSYWAKDRRARAKPQLIVPRTDHVVSA
;
A
#
# COMPACT_ATOMS: atom_id res chain seq x y z
N MET A 1 -3.23 29.41 -19.59
CA MET A 1 -2.56 29.06 -18.31
C MET A 1 -3.47 28.25 -17.36
N ASN A 2 -4.76 28.60 -17.20
CA ASN A 2 -5.68 27.89 -16.29
C ASN A 2 -5.99 26.43 -16.69
N ALA A 3 -6.12 26.10 -17.98
CA ALA A 3 -6.38 24.73 -18.42
C ALA A 3 -5.22 23.75 -18.12
N LEU A 4 -3.98 24.16 -18.40
CA LEU A 4 -2.77 23.38 -18.06
C LEU A 4 -2.61 23.22 -16.55
N ARG A 5 -2.91 24.28 -15.77
CA ARG A 5 -2.91 24.21 -14.30
C ARG A 5 -3.96 23.21 -13.79
N ARG A 6 -5.18 23.24 -14.34
CA ARG A 6 -6.25 22.26 -14.03
C ARG A 6 -5.84 20.83 -14.38
N LEU A 7 -5.27 20.61 -15.56
CA LEU A 7 -4.73 19.31 -15.98
C LEU A 7 -3.62 18.81 -15.04
N TRP A 8 -2.70 19.67 -14.65
CA TRP A 8 -1.60 19.31 -13.73
C TRP A 8 -2.08 18.84 -12.35
N TYR A 9 -3.03 19.53 -11.74
CA TYR A 9 -3.57 19.15 -10.44
C TYR A 9 -4.53 17.95 -10.51
N ARG A 10 -5.18 17.74 -11.67
CA ARG A 10 -6.04 16.58 -11.93
C ARG A 10 -5.25 15.29 -12.12
N TYR A 11 -4.16 15.32 -12.89
CA TYR A 11 -3.35 14.14 -13.23
C TYR A 11 -1.99 14.12 -12.53
N SER A 12 -1.91 14.69 -11.31
CA SER A 12 -0.64 14.93 -10.63
C SER A 12 0.25 13.66 -10.57
N PRO A 13 1.42 13.66 -11.24
CA PRO A 13 2.32 12.50 -11.23
C PRO A 13 2.91 12.24 -9.84
N GLN A 14 2.70 13.15 -8.90
CA GLN A 14 3.12 13.01 -7.51
C GLN A 14 2.50 11.78 -6.86
N LEU A 15 1.23 11.47 -7.13
CA LEU A 15 0.57 10.30 -6.53
C LEU A 15 1.21 8.99 -7.01
N LEU A 16 1.38 8.84 -8.32
CA LEU A 16 2.06 7.68 -8.91
C LEU A 16 3.48 7.54 -8.38
N LEU A 17 4.23 8.64 -8.29
CA LEU A 17 5.57 8.64 -7.72
C LEU A 17 5.57 8.27 -6.23
N GLY A 18 4.58 8.74 -5.45
CA GLY A 18 4.39 8.37 -4.06
C GLY A 18 4.14 6.87 -3.90
N GLU A 19 3.16 6.34 -4.63
CA GLU A 19 2.82 4.92 -4.63
C GLU A 19 4.00 4.04 -5.04
N LEU A 20 4.74 4.45 -6.07
CA LEU A 20 5.95 3.75 -6.52
C LEU A 20 7.02 3.78 -5.42
N LEU A 21 7.34 4.96 -4.88
CA LEU A 21 8.37 5.11 -3.85
C LEU A 21 8.01 4.37 -2.56
N GLU A 22 6.74 4.16 -2.23
CA GLU A 22 6.32 3.34 -1.10
C GLU A 22 6.66 1.85 -1.27
N LYS A 23 6.80 1.35 -2.50
CA LYS A 23 7.10 -0.07 -2.74
C LYS A 23 8.52 -0.44 -2.31
N ARG A 24 8.66 -1.60 -1.66
CA ARG A 24 9.96 -2.14 -1.20
C ARG A 24 10.93 -2.42 -2.37
N TRP A 25 10.42 -2.81 -3.53
CA TRP A 25 11.25 -3.08 -4.71
C TRP A 25 11.82 -1.80 -5.35
N MET A 26 11.32 -0.62 -4.96
CA MET A 26 11.85 0.69 -5.37
C MET A 26 12.97 1.20 -4.46
N GLU A 27 13.28 0.50 -3.36
CA GLU A 27 14.43 0.84 -2.51
C GLU A 27 15.78 0.91 -3.25
N PRO A 28 16.13 -0.02 -4.17
CA PRO A 28 17.37 0.07 -4.95
C PRO A 28 17.26 0.97 -6.19
N ILE A 29 16.30 1.91 -6.28
CA ILE A 29 16.16 2.77 -7.47
C ILE A 29 17.44 3.56 -7.78
N VAL A 30 18.13 4.06 -6.74
CA VAL A 30 19.38 4.81 -6.92
C VAL A 30 20.48 3.96 -7.56
N PRO A 31 20.88 2.80 -7.01
CA PRO A 31 21.88 1.95 -7.65
C PRO A 31 21.43 1.42 -9.02
N PHE A 32 20.14 1.12 -9.20
CA PHE A 32 19.62 0.69 -10.50
C PHE A 32 19.79 1.77 -11.58
N THR A 33 19.38 3.00 -11.28
CA THR A 33 19.56 4.14 -12.21
C THR A 33 21.03 4.42 -12.47
N LEU A 34 21.89 4.30 -11.45
CA LEU A 34 23.33 4.47 -11.61
C LEU A 34 23.95 3.39 -12.50
N LEU A 35 23.52 2.13 -12.36
CA LEU A 35 23.98 1.03 -13.22
C LEU A 35 23.65 1.30 -14.69
N ILE A 36 22.40 1.71 -14.97
CA ILE A 36 21.98 2.10 -16.33
C ILE A 36 22.82 3.27 -16.82
N LEU A 37 23.01 4.30 -16.00
CA LEU A 37 23.78 5.49 -16.37
C LEU A 37 25.23 5.11 -16.73
N VAL A 38 25.91 4.32 -15.90
CA VAL A 38 27.28 3.87 -16.15
C VAL A 38 27.37 3.07 -17.44
N PHE A 39 26.43 2.14 -17.66
CA PHE A 39 26.39 1.35 -18.88
C PHE A 39 26.18 2.21 -20.13
N VAL A 40 25.23 3.15 -20.10
CA VAL A 40 24.98 4.10 -21.20
C VAL A 40 26.18 4.99 -21.47
N VAL A 41 26.85 5.51 -20.43
CA VAL A 41 28.06 6.32 -20.60
C VAL A 41 29.13 5.55 -21.35
N PHE A 42 29.40 4.29 -20.98
CA PHE A 42 30.41 3.48 -21.69
C PHE A 42 30.00 3.07 -23.10
N ILE A 43 28.71 2.87 -23.36
CA ILE A 43 28.20 2.69 -24.74
C ILE A 43 28.55 3.91 -25.61
N LEU A 44 28.43 5.11 -25.05
CA LEU A 44 28.65 6.36 -25.79
C LEU A 44 30.14 6.72 -25.92
N THR A 45 31.00 6.30 -24.99
CA THR A 45 32.43 6.68 -24.97
C THR A 45 33.37 5.62 -25.52
N ILE A 46 33.00 4.33 -25.49
CA ILE A 46 33.85 3.23 -25.93
C ILE A 46 33.29 2.63 -27.23
N PRO A 47 33.96 2.81 -28.39
CA PRO A 47 33.53 2.21 -29.65
C PRO A 47 33.41 0.69 -29.54
N GLY A 48 32.27 0.13 -29.96
CA GLY A 48 32.05 -1.31 -29.96
C GLY A 48 31.84 -1.93 -28.57
N TYR A 49 31.52 -1.13 -27.54
CA TYR A 49 31.27 -1.65 -26.18
C TYR A 49 30.15 -2.70 -26.11
N THR A 50 29.17 -2.62 -27.01
CA THR A 50 28.06 -3.58 -27.16
C THR A 50 28.33 -4.68 -28.18
N SER A 51 29.55 -4.79 -28.72
CA SER A 51 29.91 -5.88 -29.62
C SER A 51 29.81 -7.23 -28.90
N LEU A 52 29.42 -8.29 -29.63
CA LEU A 52 29.25 -9.62 -29.05
C LEU A 52 30.53 -10.13 -28.34
N PRO A 53 31.75 -9.97 -28.90
CA PRO A 53 32.97 -10.39 -28.21
C PRO A 53 33.21 -9.63 -26.89
N GLN A 54 32.96 -8.32 -26.87
CA GLN A 54 33.10 -7.52 -25.66
C GLN A 54 32.07 -7.92 -24.60
N LEU A 55 30.81 -8.09 -24.98
CA LEU A 55 29.76 -8.54 -24.06
C LEU A 55 30.08 -9.93 -23.50
N GLN A 56 30.57 -10.86 -24.32
CA GLN A 56 31.01 -12.18 -23.87
C GLN A 56 32.19 -12.07 -22.89
N GLN A 57 33.16 -11.20 -23.15
CA GLN A 57 34.29 -10.98 -22.24
C GLN A 57 33.85 -10.41 -20.88
N LEU A 58 32.91 -9.45 -20.89
CA LEU A 58 32.33 -8.91 -19.66
C LEU A 58 31.55 -9.99 -18.89
N MET A 59 30.72 -10.77 -19.59
CA MET A 59 29.98 -11.89 -18.98
C MET A 59 30.91 -12.96 -18.41
N ARG A 60 32.09 -13.17 -19.02
CA ARG A 60 33.10 -14.09 -18.53
C ARG A 60 33.88 -13.57 -17.32
N SER A 61 33.99 -12.27 -17.09
CA SER A 61 34.88 -11.75 -16.03
C SER A 61 34.13 -11.18 -14.81
N PHE A 62 32.83 -10.89 -14.97
CA PHE A 62 31.97 -10.41 -13.90
C PHE A 62 31.69 -11.44 -12.79
N PRO A 63 31.42 -12.73 -13.08
CA PRO A 63 30.92 -13.68 -12.10
C PRO A 63 31.76 -13.84 -10.84
N GLU A 64 33.08 -13.88 -11.00
CA GLU A 64 34.03 -14.10 -9.92
C GLU A 64 33.97 -12.96 -8.91
N GLN A 65 33.97 -11.70 -9.39
CA GLN A 65 33.82 -10.53 -8.53
C GLN A 65 32.41 -10.46 -7.89
N ALA A 66 31.39 -10.89 -8.62
CA ALA A 66 30.02 -10.92 -8.14
C ALA A 66 29.81 -11.95 -7.01
N PHE A 67 30.46 -13.12 -7.09
CA PHE A 67 30.46 -14.12 -6.02
C PHE A 67 31.14 -13.61 -4.75
N VAL A 68 32.28 -12.93 -4.88
CA VAL A 68 32.97 -12.32 -3.72
C VAL A 68 32.13 -11.18 -3.12
N ALA A 69 31.46 -10.38 -3.94
CA ALA A 69 30.50 -9.37 -3.47
C ALA A 69 29.30 -10.03 -2.75
N MET A 70 28.82 -11.18 -3.22
CA MET A 70 27.76 -11.94 -2.58
C MET A 70 28.19 -12.53 -1.23
N ALA A 71 29.42 -13.04 -1.14
CA ALA A 71 30.03 -13.50 0.11
C ALA A 71 30.07 -12.37 1.15
N MET A 72 30.63 -11.22 0.76
CA MET A 72 30.66 -10.01 1.57
C MET A 72 29.25 -9.56 1.98
N ALA A 73 28.29 -9.56 1.05
CA ALA A 73 26.91 -9.17 1.33
C ALA A 73 26.25 -10.03 2.40
N ILE A 74 26.44 -11.35 2.39
CA ILE A 74 25.90 -12.25 3.43
C ILE A 74 26.49 -11.91 4.80
N SER A 75 27.79 -11.64 4.87
CA SER A 75 28.45 -11.23 6.12
C SER A 75 27.88 -9.90 6.66
N ILE A 76 27.67 -8.91 5.78
CA ILE A 76 27.07 -7.61 6.12
C ILE A 76 25.63 -7.77 6.57
N LEU A 77 24.83 -8.56 5.86
CA LEU A 77 23.43 -8.82 6.22
C LEU A 77 23.29 -9.46 7.60
N SER A 78 24.29 -10.23 8.07
CA SER A 78 24.35 -10.79 9.42
C SER A 78 24.73 -9.78 10.53
N GLY A 79 25.12 -8.55 10.16
CA GLY A 79 25.58 -7.51 11.07
C GLY A 79 27.08 -7.59 11.40
N GLY A 80 27.90 -8.03 10.44
CA GLY A 80 29.37 -8.07 10.53
C GLY A 80 30.01 -7.70 9.19
N ILE A 81 31.33 -7.84 9.07
CA ILE A 81 32.05 -7.64 7.80
C ILE A 81 33.08 -8.76 7.71
N ASP A 82 33.19 -9.42 6.56
CA ASP A 82 34.20 -10.43 6.28
C ASP A 82 35.26 -9.90 5.32
N LEU A 83 36.33 -9.33 5.88
CA LEU A 83 37.45 -8.83 5.09
C LEU A 83 38.31 -9.95 4.48
N SER A 84 38.15 -11.20 4.93
CA SER A 84 38.99 -12.32 4.47
C SER A 84 38.60 -12.86 3.09
N VAL A 85 37.44 -12.47 2.55
CA VAL A 85 36.90 -13.02 1.30
C VAL A 85 37.86 -12.94 0.11
N GLY A 86 38.66 -11.88 -0.01
CA GLY A 86 39.65 -11.72 -1.09
C GLY A 86 40.83 -12.70 -0.97
N ALA A 87 41.30 -12.98 0.25
CA ALA A 87 42.35 -13.96 0.47
C ALA A 87 41.85 -15.41 0.43
N VAL A 88 40.61 -15.66 0.86
CA VAL A 88 39.96 -16.98 0.70
C VAL A 88 39.79 -17.30 -0.78
N PHE A 89 39.35 -16.33 -1.58
CA PHE A 89 39.28 -16.43 -3.03
C PHE A 89 40.65 -16.78 -3.65
N ALA A 90 41.70 -16.03 -3.30
CA ALA A 90 43.04 -16.26 -3.85
C ALA A 90 43.60 -17.63 -3.46
N MET A 91 43.43 -18.04 -2.21
CA MET A 91 43.84 -19.38 -1.77
C MET A 91 43.05 -20.47 -2.49
N ALA A 92 41.76 -20.28 -2.73
CA ALA A 92 40.95 -21.23 -3.47
C ALA A 92 41.38 -21.35 -4.93
N ASP A 93 41.73 -20.25 -5.59
CA ASP A 93 42.33 -20.24 -6.92
C ASP A 93 43.60 -21.11 -6.97
N PHE A 94 44.58 -20.83 -6.11
CA PHE A 94 45.82 -21.61 -6.00
C PHE A 94 45.56 -23.10 -5.70
N LEU A 95 44.73 -23.41 -4.69
CA LEU A 95 44.47 -24.80 -4.31
C LEU A 95 43.77 -25.57 -5.43
N THR A 96 42.92 -24.91 -6.21
CA THR A 96 42.27 -25.54 -7.36
C THR A 96 43.29 -25.95 -8.42
N LEU A 97 44.18 -25.02 -8.80
CA LEU A 97 45.22 -25.30 -9.78
C LEU A 97 46.22 -26.33 -9.26
N TYR A 98 46.67 -26.20 -8.01
CA TYR A 98 47.62 -27.12 -7.40
C TYR A 98 47.08 -28.56 -7.32
N PHE A 99 45.83 -28.75 -6.85
CA PHE A 99 45.25 -30.08 -6.76
C PHE A 99 44.98 -30.70 -8.13
N LEU A 100 44.53 -29.92 -9.13
CA LEU A 100 44.25 -30.44 -10.47
C LEU A 100 45.50 -30.68 -11.31
N GLN A 101 46.46 -29.78 -11.27
CA GLN A 101 47.58 -29.75 -12.23
C GLN A 101 48.85 -30.37 -11.67
N VAL A 102 49.11 -30.19 -10.36
CA VAL A 102 50.33 -30.70 -9.72
C VAL A 102 50.08 -32.05 -9.06
N LEU A 103 48.98 -32.17 -8.29
CA LEU A 103 48.62 -33.45 -7.65
C LEU A 103 47.75 -34.37 -8.52
N GLU A 104 47.29 -33.88 -9.68
CA GLU A 104 46.47 -34.63 -10.63
C GLU A 104 45.19 -35.24 -10.02
N TRP A 105 44.59 -34.56 -9.04
CA TRP A 105 43.36 -35.04 -8.41
C TRP A 105 42.17 -34.99 -9.37
N PRO A 106 41.20 -35.92 -9.25
CA PRO A 106 39.96 -35.83 -10.01
C PRO A 106 39.18 -34.55 -9.71
N LEU A 107 38.62 -33.92 -10.75
CA LEU A 107 37.90 -32.65 -10.65
C LEU A 107 36.83 -32.58 -9.53
N PRO A 108 35.96 -33.58 -9.34
CA PRO A 108 34.98 -33.54 -8.25
C PRO A 108 35.63 -33.48 -6.86
N LEU A 109 36.74 -34.19 -6.67
CA LEU A 109 37.46 -34.21 -5.40
C LEU A 109 38.11 -32.85 -5.13
N THR A 110 38.72 -32.24 -6.14
CA THR A 110 39.30 -30.89 -6.03
C THR A 110 38.24 -29.86 -5.66
N ILE A 111 37.09 -29.86 -6.36
CA ILE A 111 36.00 -28.91 -6.07
C ILE A 111 35.53 -29.06 -4.60
N LEU A 112 35.30 -30.29 -4.14
CA LEU A 112 34.87 -30.54 -2.76
C LEU A 112 35.92 -30.12 -1.73
N ALA A 113 37.20 -30.40 -1.99
CA ALA A 113 38.30 -30.04 -1.09
C ALA A 113 38.46 -28.51 -0.99
N VAL A 114 38.40 -27.79 -2.11
CA VAL A 114 38.54 -26.34 -2.15
C VAL A 114 37.33 -25.62 -1.53
N LEU A 115 36.11 -26.10 -1.80
CA LEU A 115 34.91 -25.62 -1.09
C LEU A 115 34.99 -25.90 0.41
N GLY A 116 35.50 -27.08 0.78
CA GLY A 116 35.77 -27.46 2.18
C GLY A 116 36.74 -26.51 2.87
N TRP A 117 37.81 -26.08 2.17
CA TRP A 117 38.73 -25.07 2.66
C TRP A 117 38.05 -23.71 2.89
N GLY A 118 37.25 -23.24 1.92
CA GLY A 118 36.46 -22.01 2.09
C GLY A 118 35.51 -22.09 3.29
N ALA A 119 34.80 -23.21 3.42
CA ALA A 119 33.92 -23.48 4.56
C ALA A 119 34.67 -23.51 5.90
N LEU A 120 35.90 -24.06 5.92
CA LEU A 120 36.75 -24.10 7.11
C LEU A 120 37.15 -22.69 7.56
N ILE A 121 37.65 -21.84 6.66
CA ILE A 121 37.99 -20.46 7.00
C ILE A 121 36.74 -19.68 7.45
N GLY A 122 35.61 -19.89 6.76
CA GLY A 122 34.32 -19.35 7.17
C GLY A 122 33.87 -19.83 8.55
N ALA A 123 34.12 -21.10 8.90
CA ALA A 123 33.83 -21.67 10.21
C ALA A 123 34.75 -21.11 11.30
N ILE A 124 36.03 -20.84 11.00
CA ILE A 124 36.96 -20.17 11.92
C ILE A 124 36.46 -18.76 12.23
N ASN A 125 36.16 -17.96 11.20
CA ASN A 125 35.60 -16.61 11.36
C ASN A 125 34.28 -16.65 12.13
N GLY A 126 33.34 -17.47 11.68
CA GLY A 126 32.03 -17.63 12.30
C GLY A 126 32.12 -18.15 13.74
N GLY A 127 33.06 -19.04 14.02
CA GLY A 127 33.31 -19.60 15.35
C GLY A 127 33.78 -18.54 16.34
N LEU A 128 34.81 -17.78 15.95
CA LEU A 128 35.37 -16.69 16.75
C LEU A 128 34.32 -15.60 16.99
N ILE A 129 33.58 -15.22 15.95
CA ILE A 129 32.59 -14.14 16.04
C ILE A 129 31.35 -14.57 16.85
N ALA A 130 30.81 -15.76 16.57
CA ALA A 130 29.56 -16.21 17.17
C ALA A 130 29.73 -16.75 18.60
N TYR A 131 30.81 -17.50 18.86
CA TYR A 131 31.02 -18.21 20.12
C TYR A 131 32.03 -17.51 21.02
N ALA A 132 33.18 -17.09 20.48
CA ALA A 132 34.17 -16.32 21.24
C ALA A 132 33.80 -14.83 21.36
N LYS A 133 32.73 -14.38 20.66
CA LYS A 133 32.17 -13.01 20.73
C LYS A 133 33.17 -11.93 20.35
N THR A 134 34.08 -12.23 19.42
CA THR A 134 35.03 -11.25 18.89
C THR A 134 34.32 -10.24 17.96
N ARG A 135 34.99 -9.12 17.68
CA ARG A 135 34.46 -8.11 16.75
C ARG A 135 34.70 -8.56 15.30
N PRO A 136 33.65 -8.68 14.46
CA PRO A 136 33.76 -9.20 13.09
C PRO A 136 34.86 -8.60 12.22
N PHE A 137 34.93 -7.27 12.17
CA PHE A 137 35.88 -6.54 11.35
C PHE A 137 37.32 -6.90 11.73
N LEU A 138 37.65 -6.86 13.03
CA LEU A 138 39.00 -7.15 13.51
C LEU A 138 39.37 -8.63 13.30
N THR A 139 38.45 -9.55 13.59
CA THR A 139 38.69 -10.98 13.42
C THR A 139 38.97 -11.34 11.97
N THR A 140 38.14 -10.87 11.05
CA THR A 140 38.29 -11.20 9.63
C THR A 140 39.48 -10.49 8.99
N MET A 141 39.89 -9.32 9.51
CA MET A 141 41.15 -8.67 9.13
C MET A 141 42.37 -9.50 9.53
N VAL A 142 42.39 -10.08 10.73
CA VAL A 142 43.50 -10.97 11.15
C VAL A 142 43.53 -12.22 10.28
N VAL A 143 42.38 -12.85 10.03
CA VAL A 143 42.28 -14.02 9.15
C VAL A 143 42.68 -13.68 7.70
N LEU A 144 42.32 -12.50 7.20
CA LEU A 144 42.80 -11.97 5.92
C LEU A 144 44.34 -11.96 5.86
N ILE A 145 44.99 -11.33 6.85
CA ILE A 145 46.45 -11.20 6.90
C ILE A 145 47.13 -12.58 6.92
N VAL A 146 46.68 -13.48 7.79
CA VAL A 146 47.26 -14.82 7.92
C VAL A 146 47.06 -15.65 6.64
N THR A 147 45.84 -15.66 6.10
CA THR A 147 45.52 -16.42 4.88
C THR A 147 46.28 -15.86 3.67
N ARG A 148 46.40 -14.53 3.55
CA ARG A 148 47.16 -13.88 2.50
C ARG A 148 48.66 -14.16 2.60
N ALA A 149 49.22 -14.13 3.80
CA ALA A 149 50.63 -14.45 4.02
C ALA A 149 50.93 -15.92 3.65
N ALA A 150 50.04 -16.84 4.03
CA ALA A 150 50.12 -18.24 3.63
C ALA A 150 50.04 -18.39 2.10
N TYR A 151 49.08 -17.72 1.45
CA TYR A 151 48.94 -17.70 -0.01
C TYR A 151 50.22 -17.24 -0.69
N ASN A 152 50.75 -16.06 -0.34
CA ASN A 152 51.95 -15.51 -0.96
C ASN A 152 53.16 -16.44 -0.80
N LYS A 153 53.32 -17.08 0.36
CA LYS A 153 54.42 -18.02 0.61
C LYS A 153 54.30 -19.28 -0.23
N ILE A 154 53.10 -19.88 -0.30
CA ILE A 154 52.88 -21.15 -0.99
C ILE A 154 52.90 -20.94 -2.51
N THR A 155 52.21 -19.92 -3.03
CA THR A 155 52.22 -19.60 -4.46
C THR A 155 53.64 -19.31 -4.95
N GLY A 156 54.46 -18.61 -4.16
CA GLY A 156 55.88 -18.40 -4.49
C GLY A 156 56.71 -19.69 -4.51
N ALA A 157 56.42 -20.65 -3.61
CA ALA A 157 57.15 -21.92 -3.55
C ALA A 157 56.83 -22.86 -4.72
N PHE A 158 55.58 -22.84 -5.21
CA PHE A 158 55.08 -23.73 -6.26
C PHE A 158 54.95 -23.07 -7.64
N ALA A 159 55.44 -21.84 -7.81
CA ALA A 159 55.28 -21.06 -9.05
C ALA A 159 55.82 -21.77 -10.30
N THR A 160 56.99 -22.41 -10.19
CA THR A 160 57.62 -23.13 -11.30
C THR A 160 56.84 -24.39 -11.69
N GLU A 161 56.32 -25.12 -10.70
CA GLU A 161 55.51 -26.33 -10.93
C GLU A 161 54.19 -25.98 -11.62
N LEU A 162 53.51 -24.93 -11.14
CA LEU A 162 52.28 -24.41 -11.74
C LEU A 162 52.49 -23.88 -13.17
N ALA A 163 53.65 -23.28 -13.46
CA ALA A 163 53.94 -22.79 -14.80
C ALA A 163 54.17 -23.92 -15.84
N GLY A 164 54.62 -25.09 -15.39
CA GLY A 164 54.89 -26.25 -16.24
C GLY A 164 53.77 -27.29 -16.29
N ALA A 165 52.78 -27.19 -15.39
CA ALA A 165 51.70 -28.15 -15.28
C ALA A 165 50.47 -27.74 -16.11
N SER A 166 49.79 -28.72 -16.69
CA SER A 166 48.52 -28.52 -17.40
C SER A 166 47.63 -29.73 -17.18
N SER A 167 46.32 -29.52 -17.09
CA SER A 167 45.35 -30.59 -16.91
C SER A 167 44.58 -30.83 -18.21
N ASP A 168 44.66 -32.02 -18.77
CA ASP A 168 43.84 -32.43 -19.92
C ASP A 168 42.50 -32.99 -19.43
N SER A 169 41.49 -32.12 -19.31
CA SER A 169 40.17 -32.49 -18.83
C SER A 169 39.08 -31.69 -19.52
N THR A 170 38.27 -32.38 -20.31
CA THR A 170 37.12 -31.79 -21.02
C THR A 170 36.13 -31.08 -20.09
N ALA A 171 35.95 -31.59 -18.88
CA ALA A 171 35.09 -30.99 -17.87
C ALA A 171 35.69 -29.70 -17.27
N TRP A 172 37.03 -29.64 -17.13
CA TRP A 172 37.74 -28.45 -16.68
C TRP A 172 37.70 -27.34 -17.75
N ASP A 173 37.97 -27.70 -19.00
CA ASP A 173 37.89 -26.79 -20.15
C ASP A 173 36.46 -26.25 -20.34
N PHE A 174 35.45 -27.10 -20.14
CA PHE A 174 34.06 -26.67 -20.16
C PHE A 174 33.75 -25.68 -19.04
N LEU A 175 34.29 -25.88 -17.84
CA LEU A 175 34.08 -24.97 -16.71
C LEU A 175 34.68 -23.57 -16.96
N GLY A 176 35.86 -23.50 -17.59
CA GLY A 176 36.57 -22.26 -17.87
C GLY A 176 36.14 -21.54 -19.15
N ALA A 177 35.95 -22.29 -20.23
CA ALA A 177 35.72 -21.76 -21.58
C ALA A 177 34.34 -22.10 -22.17
N GLY A 178 33.59 -23.04 -21.58
CA GLY A 178 32.33 -23.54 -22.11
C GLY A 178 31.17 -22.53 -22.09
N PHE A 179 30.08 -22.93 -22.76
CA PHE A 179 28.82 -22.19 -22.82
C PHE A 179 27.63 -23.10 -22.52
N VAL A 180 26.60 -22.54 -21.88
CA VAL A 180 25.29 -23.16 -21.67
C VAL A 180 24.24 -22.19 -22.20
N LEU A 181 23.44 -22.60 -23.18
CA LEU A 181 22.41 -21.75 -23.82
C LEU A 181 22.96 -20.40 -24.34
N GLY A 182 24.21 -20.38 -24.82
CA GLY A 182 24.89 -19.16 -25.30
C GLY A 182 25.46 -18.26 -24.21
N ILE A 183 25.32 -18.64 -22.92
CA ILE A 183 25.85 -17.92 -21.76
C ILE A 183 27.12 -18.63 -21.27
N PRO A 184 28.23 -17.93 -20.98
CA PRO A 184 29.41 -18.53 -20.38
C PRO A 184 29.09 -19.30 -19.09
N VAL A 185 29.71 -20.47 -18.89
CA VAL A 185 29.40 -21.36 -17.76
C VAL A 185 29.50 -20.66 -16.40
N ASN A 186 30.52 -19.82 -16.20
CA ASN A 186 30.69 -19.07 -14.95
C ASN A 186 29.56 -18.05 -14.68
N MET A 187 29.04 -17.38 -15.72
CA MET A 187 27.86 -16.50 -15.61
C MET A 187 26.60 -17.31 -15.32
N PHE A 188 26.44 -18.47 -15.96
CA PHE A 188 25.32 -19.36 -15.69
C PHE A 188 25.33 -19.82 -14.21
N CYS A 189 26.50 -20.19 -13.69
CA CYS A 189 26.69 -20.51 -12.27
C CYS A 189 26.30 -19.35 -11.36
N LEU A 190 26.69 -18.11 -11.69
CA LEU A 190 26.28 -16.92 -10.93
C LEU A 190 24.76 -16.74 -10.92
N ILE A 191 24.10 -16.90 -12.06
CA ILE A 191 22.64 -16.74 -12.14
C ILE A 191 21.96 -17.77 -11.25
N VAL A 192 22.32 -19.06 -11.38
CA VAL A 192 21.71 -20.15 -10.60
C VAL A 192 21.95 -19.95 -9.10
N ILE A 193 23.20 -19.74 -8.70
CA ILE A 193 23.56 -19.64 -7.28
C ILE A 193 23.09 -18.30 -6.69
N GLY A 194 23.09 -17.22 -7.47
CA GLY A 194 22.54 -15.93 -7.09
C GLY A 194 21.04 -16.01 -6.79
N VAL A 195 20.27 -16.73 -7.63
CA VAL A 195 18.84 -16.99 -7.38
C VAL A 195 18.66 -17.84 -6.12
N ILE A 196 19.42 -18.93 -5.97
CA ILE A 196 19.37 -19.78 -4.78
C ILE A 196 19.68 -18.98 -3.51
N ALA A 197 20.76 -18.19 -3.51
CA ALA A 197 21.16 -17.37 -2.38
C ALA A 197 20.12 -16.27 -2.07
N HIS A 198 19.52 -15.66 -3.10
CA HIS A 198 18.45 -14.69 -2.93
C HIS A 198 17.22 -15.31 -2.27
N LEU A 199 16.75 -16.46 -2.77
CA LEU A 199 15.61 -17.19 -2.21
C LEU A 199 15.92 -17.70 -0.80
N TYR A 200 17.14 -18.17 -0.57
CA TYR A 200 17.59 -18.61 0.75
C TYR A 200 17.48 -17.48 1.78
N LEU A 201 17.99 -16.28 1.47
CA LEU A 201 17.89 -15.15 2.41
C LEU A 201 16.47 -14.59 2.57
N THR A 202 15.65 -14.60 1.51
CA THR A 202 14.34 -13.93 1.52
C THR A 202 13.18 -14.83 1.89
N ARG A 203 13.28 -16.15 1.69
CA ARG A 203 12.18 -17.12 1.85
C ARG A 203 12.50 -18.26 2.81
N ILE A 204 13.76 -18.65 2.97
CA ILE A 204 14.12 -19.80 3.82
C ILE A 204 14.40 -19.34 5.26
N ARG A 205 13.87 -20.10 6.24
CA ARG A 205 13.91 -19.74 7.67
C ARG A 205 15.32 -19.39 8.17
N SER A 206 16.33 -20.20 7.86
CA SER A 206 17.71 -19.95 8.29
C SER A 206 18.31 -18.69 7.67
N GLY A 207 17.97 -18.35 6.43
CA GLY A 207 18.40 -17.11 5.79
C GLY A 207 17.68 -15.88 6.34
N VAL A 208 16.37 -15.98 6.58
CA VAL A 208 15.60 -14.93 7.25
C VAL A 208 16.14 -14.67 8.66
N HIS A 209 16.54 -15.72 9.38
CA HIS A 209 17.20 -15.58 10.69
C HIS A 209 18.52 -14.79 10.60
N ILE A 210 19.34 -14.97 9.54
CA ILE A 210 20.55 -14.17 9.33
C ILE A 210 20.19 -12.68 9.25
N MET A 211 19.17 -12.33 8.46
CA MET A 211 18.73 -10.93 8.32
C MET A 211 18.14 -10.38 9.63
N ALA A 212 17.33 -11.16 10.35
CA ALA A 212 16.76 -10.75 11.64
C ALA A 212 17.86 -10.48 12.69
N VAL A 213 18.86 -11.36 12.75
CA VAL A 213 20.03 -11.22 13.62
C VAL A 213 20.84 -9.97 13.28
N GLY A 214 21.04 -9.69 11.99
CA GLY A 214 21.71 -8.48 11.54
C GLY A 214 20.96 -7.20 11.87
N SER A 215 19.61 -7.21 11.81
CA SER A 215 18.82 -6.03 12.17
C SER A 215 18.86 -5.74 13.66
N SER A 216 18.72 -6.76 14.51
CA SER A 216 18.82 -6.62 15.97
C SER A 216 19.05 -7.98 16.63
N ARG A 217 20.28 -8.18 17.11
CA ARG A 217 20.65 -9.40 17.86
C ARG A 217 19.81 -9.60 19.12
N LYS A 218 19.40 -8.50 19.78
CA LYS A 218 18.56 -8.53 20.98
C LYS A 218 17.13 -8.97 20.65
N ALA A 219 16.50 -8.35 19.64
CA ALA A 219 15.15 -8.72 19.22
C ALA A 219 15.10 -10.17 18.68
N ALA A 220 16.10 -10.58 17.89
CA ALA A 220 16.19 -11.94 17.38
C ALA A 220 16.27 -12.98 18.52
N ARG A 221 17.02 -12.69 19.59
CA ARG A 221 17.09 -13.56 20.76
C ARG A 221 15.74 -13.66 21.50
N HIS A 222 15.04 -12.54 21.68
CA HIS A 222 13.71 -12.55 22.29
C HIS A 222 12.66 -13.28 21.43
N ALA A 223 12.84 -13.29 20.11
CA ALA A 223 12.04 -14.07 19.17
C ALA A 223 12.45 -15.56 19.09
N GLY A 224 13.35 -16.04 19.96
CA GLY A 224 13.77 -17.45 20.00
C GLY A 224 14.77 -17.88 18.90
N ILE A 225 15.34 -16.93 18.15
CA ILE A 225 16.31 -17.23 17.09
C ILE A 225 17.69 -17.52 17.70
N ASN A 226 18.31 -18.62 17.28
CA ASN A 226 19.68 -18.93 17.67
C ASN A 226 20.68 -18.02 16.95
N VAL A 227 21.01 -16.90 17.61
CA VAL A 227 21.95 -15.87 17.11
C VAL A 227 23.31 -16.47 16.76
N LYS A 228 23.83 -17.38 17.58
CA LYS A 228 25.17 -17.96 17.39
C LYS A 228 25.23 -18.81 16.12
N ARG A 229 24.25 -19.70 15.93
CA ARG A 229 24.16 -20.54 14.72
C ARG A 229 23.97 -19.69 13.46
N SER A 230 23.17 -18.64 13.54
CA SER A 230 22.91 -17.76 12.38
C SER A 230 24.16 -17.00 11.95
N LEU A 231 24.94 -16.45 12.90
CA LEU A 231 26.22 -15.81 12.61
C LEU A 231 27.22 -16.82 12.04
N PHE A 232 27.39 -17.97 12.69
CA PHE A 232 28.31 -19.01 12.22
C PHE A 232 28.02 -19.41 10.77
N LEU A 233 26.74 -19.68 10.45
CA LEU A 233 26.31 -20.06 9.11
C LEU A 233 26.57 -18.96 8.08
N ALA A 234 26.39 -17.68 8.44
CA ALA A 234 26.65 -16.57 7.52
C ALA A 234 28.11 -16.52 7.06
N TYR A 235 29.08 -16.74 7.97
CA TYR A 235 30.51 -16.76 7.62
C TYR A 235 30.92 -18.02 6.87
N VAL A 236 30.33 -19.19 7.17
CA VAL A 236 30.56 -20.41 6.38
C VAL A 236 30.08 -20.23 4.94
N LEU A 237 28.88 -19.65 4.74
CA LEU A 237 28.36 -19.34 3.42
C LEU A 237 29.22 -18.30 2.69
N SER A 238 29.75 -17.30 3.40
CA SER A 238 30.72 -16.33 2.86
C SER A 238 31.97 -17.05 2.29
N GLY A 239 32.59 -17.92 3.09
CA GLY A 239 33.78 -18.67 2.66
C GLY A 239 33.52 -19.64 1.51
N LEU A 240 32.35 -20.30 1.48
CA LEU A 240 31.93 -21.16 0.37
C LEU A 240 31.80 -20.38 -0.94
N LEU A 241 31.19 -19.20 -0.92
CA LEU A 241 31.04 -18.38 -2.11
C LEU A 241 32.36 -17.77 -2.59
N ALA A 242 33.23 -17.36 -1.66
CA ALA A 242 34.56 -16.86 -2.00
C ALA A 242 35.44 -17.96 -2.62
N SER A 243 35.36 -19.19 -2.09
CA SER A 243 36.11 -20.33 -2.66
C SER A 243 35.56 -20.78 -4.01
N LEU A 244 34.24 -20.79 -4.19
CA LEU A 244 33.62 -21.02 -5.49
C LEU A 244 34.07 -20.00 -6.55
N ALA A 245 34.17 -18.72 -6.17
CA ALA A 245 34.71 -17.69 -7.06
C ALA A 245 36.15 -18.02 -7.48
N GLY A 246 36.98 -18.53 -6.55
CA GLY A 246 38.36 -18.93 -6.81
C GLY A 246 38.46 -20.12 -7.78
N ILE A 247 37.60 -21.14 -7.60
CA ILE A 247 37.53 -22.28 -8.52
C ILE A 247 37.18 -21.84 -9.96
N LEU A 248 36.18 -20.97 -10.10
CA LEU A 248 35.76 -20.47 -11.41
C LEU A 248 36.83 -19.56 -12.05
N TYR A 249 37.51 -18.76 -11.22
CA TYR A 249 38.63 -17.93 -11.67
C TYR A 249 39.79 -18.80 -12.15
N ALA A 250 40.15 -19.84 -11.39
CA ALA A 250 41.19 -20.80 -11.76
C ALA A 250 40.87 -21.47 -13.11
N ALA A 251 39.63 -21.89 -13.32
CA ALA A 251 39.20 -22.51 -14.58
C ALA A 251 39.32 -21.55 -15.77
N ARG A 252 39.02 -20.26 -15.56
CA ARG A 252 39.03 -19.26 -16.64
C ARG A 252 40.44 -18.70 -16.94
N GLN A 253 41.19 -18.36 -15.90
CA GLN A 253 42.49 -17.69 -16.03
C GLN A 253 43.66 -18.67 -16.08
N ASN A 254 43.48 -19.89 -15.56
CA ASN A 254 44.49 -20.94 -15.50
C ASN A 254 45.85 -20.45 -14.95
N SER A 255 45.82 -19.55 -13.97
CA SER A 255 47.01 -18.90 -13.42
C SER A 255 46.72 -18.28 -12.05
N ALA A 256 47.66 -18.43 -11.12
CA ALA A 256 47.63 -17.83 -9.79
C ALA A 256 48.84 -16.91 -9.57
N GLY A 257 48.63 -15.59 -9.65
CA GLY A 257 49.64 -14.56 -9.38
C GLY A 257 49.65 -14.10 -7.92
N THR A 258 50.73 -13.45 -7.46
CA THR A 258 50.80 -12.93 -6.08
C THR A 258 49.80 -11.79 -5.80
N ASP A 259 49.30 -11.15 -6.86
CA ASP A 259 48.29 -10.08 -6.85
C ASP A 259 46.85 -10.59 -6.93
N THR A 260 46.62 -11.89 -7.15
CA THR A 260 45.27 -12.47 -7.22
C THR A 260 44.44 -12.10 -5.99
N GLY A 261 43.29 -11.47 -6.22
CA GLY A 261 42.33 -11.13 -5.16
C GLY A 261 42.73 -9.97 -4.25
N VAL A 262 43.83 -9.25 -4.54
CA VAL A 262 44.22 -8.07 -3.75
C VAL A 262 43.18 -6.95 -3.92
N GLY A 263 42.69 -6.40 -2.81
CA GLY A 263 41.70 -5.32 -2.80
C GLY A 263 40.28 -5.75 -3.18
N TRP A 264 40.05 -7.03 -3.47
CA TRP A 264 38.71 -7.55 -3.79
C TRP A 264 37.76 -7.47 -2.59
N GLU A 265 38.28 -7.57 -1.37
CA GLU A 265 37.51 -7.32 -0.14
C GLU A 265 37.00 -5.88 -0.05
N VAL A 266 37.80 -4.89 -0.47
CA VAL A 266 37.40 -3.48 -0.49
C VAL A 266 36.38 -3.24 -1.59
N ASN A 267 36.60 -3.79 -2.78
CA ASN A 267 35.66 -3.70 -3.90
C ASN A 267 34.32 -4.38 -3.59
N ALA A 268 34.34 -5.54 -2.94
CA ALA A 268 33.14 -6.26 -2.52
C ALA A 268 32.36 -5.50 -1.43
N LEU A 269 33.06 -4.89 -0.48
CA LEU A 269 32.45 -4.01 0.53
C LEU A 269 31.80 -2.80 -0.13
N ALA A 270 32.51 -2.13 -1.04
CA ALA A 270 32.00 -1.00 -1.80
C ALA A 270 30.77 -1.41 -2.65
N ALA A 271 30.80 -2.59 -3.28
CA ALA A 271 29.69 -3.12 -4.06
C ALA A 271 28.45 -3.31 -3.19
N ALA A 272 28.59 -3.93 -2.01
CA ALA A 272 27.48 -4.14 -1.10
C ALA A 272 26.87 -2.81 -0.62
N VAL A 273 27.71 -1.83 -0.26
CA VAL A 273 27.26 -0.50 0.19
C VAL A 273 26.59 0.28 -0.94
N LEU A 274 27.20 0.30 -2.13
CA LEU A 274 26.66 0.97 -3.31
C LEU A 274 25.33 0.37 -3.73
N GLY A 275 25.20 -0.96 -3.67
CA GLY A 275 23.96 -1.70 -3.88
C GLY A 275 22.84 -1.35 -2.89
N GLY A 276 23.14 -0.62 -1.81
CA GLY A 276 22.16 -0.23 -0.80
C GLY A 276 21.91 -1.30 0.26
N ILE A 277 22.93 -2.13 0.55
CA ILE A 277 22.94 -2.99 1.74
C ILE A 277 23.38 -2.15 2.94
N SER A 278 22.64 -2.24 4.04
CA SER A 278 22.95 -1.51 5.26
C SER A 278 24.17 -2.11 5.96
N LEU A 279 25.18 -1.29 6.23
CA LEU A 279 26.35 -1.67 7.04
C LEU A 279 25.98 -2.07 8.49
N SER A 280 24.83 -1.63 8.98
CA SER A 280 24.32 -2.03 10.29
C SER A 280 23.74 -3.45 10.30
N GLY A 281 23.52 -4.05 9.13
CA GLY A 281 22.95 -5.39 8.97
C GLY A 281 21.43 -5.43 8.82
N GLY A 282 20.91 -6.60 8.44
CA GLY A 282 19.49 -6.92 8.36
C GLY A 282 18.65 -6.21 7.30
N ARG A 283 19.22 -5.28 6.53
CA ARG A 283 18.55 -4.60 5.41
C ARG A 283 19.39 -4.70 4.14
N GLY A 284 18.87 -5.40 3.14
CA GLY A 284 19.50 -5.58 1.83
C GLY A 284 19.06 -6.89 1.18
N THR A 285 19.58 -7.19 -0.01
CA THR A 285 19.30 -8.44 -0.75
C THR A 285 20.51 -8.83 -1.60
N ILE A 286 20.58 -10.07 -2.07
CA ILE A 286 21.64 -10.49 -3.00
C ILE A 286 21.59 -9.71 -4.31
N SER A 287 20.39 -9.40 -4.84
CA SER A 287 20.27 -8.62 -6.08
C SER A 287 20.87 -7.22 -5.93
N ARG A 288 20.75 -6.60 -4.74
CA ARG A 288 21.45 -5.35 -4.41
C ARG A 288 22.96 -5.50 -4.47
N ALA A 289 23.52 -6.56 -3.89
CA ALA A 289 24.96 -6.83 -3.96
C ALA A 289 25.43 -6.99 -5.41
N LEU A 290 24.69 -7.75 -6.22
CA LEU A 290 25.02 -7.98 -7.64
C LEU A 290 24.93 -6.70 -8.46
N MET A 291 23.93 -5.83 -8.22
CA MET A 291 23.86 -4.51 -8.88
C MET A 291 25.06 -3.64 -8.52
N GLY A 292 25.42 -3.57 -7.24
CA GLY A 292 26.61 -2.83 -6.80
C GLY A 292 27.91 -3.40 -7.38
N ALA A 293 28.03 -4.73 -7.43
CA ALA A 293 29.16 -5.41 -8.05
C ALA A 293 29.25 -5.11 -9.55
N ALA A 294 28.11 -5.09 -10.25
CA ALA A 294 28.06 -4.77 -11.68
C ALA A 294 28.51 -3.33 -11.93
N ILE A 295 28.09 -2.37 -11.09
CA ILE A 295 28.55 -0.98 -11.21
C ILE A 295 30.07 -0.90 -11.05
N ILE A 296 30.62 -1.52 -10.00
CA ILE A 296 32.07 -1.49 -9.75
C ILE A 296 32.84 -2.18 -10.86
N PHE A 297 32.38 -3.36 -11.29
CA PHE A 297 32.99 -4.12 -12.38
C PHE A 297 33.00 -3.33 -13.69
N LEU A 298 31.87 -2.73 -14.07
CA LEU A 298 31.78 -1.92 -15.29
C LEU A 298 32.66 -0.68 -15.19
N LEU A 299 32.71 -0.01 -14.04
CA LEU A 299 33.59 1.14 -13.82
C LEU A 299 35.07 0.76 -13.96
N ILE A 300 35.50 -0.33 -13.33
CA ILE A 300 36.88 -0.81 -13.43
C ILE A 300 37.23 -1.14 -14.89
N ASN A 301 36.43 -1.97 -15.56
CA ASN A 301 36.71 -2.41 -16.91
C ASN A 301 36.62 -1.27 -17.93
N GLY A 302 35.59 -0.41 -17.81
CA GLY A 302 35.38 0.71 -18.72
C GLY A 302 36.46 1.77 -18.61
N LEU A 303 36.90 2.10 -17.40
CA LEU A 303 37.99 3.06 -17.21
C LEU A 303 39.33 2.53 -17.74
N VAL A 304 39.62 1.24 -17.54
CA VAL A 304 40.81 0.60 -18.11
C VAL A 304 40.76 0.62 -19.64
N GLN A 305 39.59 0.35 -20.23
CA GLN A 305 39.41 0.36 -21.68
C GLN A 305 39.49 1.77 -22.29
N LEU A 306 39.20 2.82 -21.52
CA LEU A 306 39.45 4.22 -21.88
C LEU A 306 40.93 4.64 -21.76
N GLY A 307 41.84 3.70 -21.46
CA GLY A 307 43.28 3.95 -21.39
C GLY A 307 43.75 4.55 -20.07
N THR A 308 42.91 4.55 -19.03
CA THR A 308 43.38 4.90 -17.68
C THR A 308 44.02 3.68 -17.05
N HIS A 309 45.23 3.85 -16.50
CA HIS A 309 45.95 2.77 -15.82
C HIS A 309 46.48 3.20 -14.45
N GLY A 310 46.72 2.22 -13.58
CA GLY A 310 47.41 2.43 -12.31
C GLY A 310 46.62 3.28 -11.31
N SER A 311 47.32 4.20 -10.64
CA SER A 311 46.77 5.00 -9.53
C SER A 311 45.62 5.92 -9.94
N LEU A 312 45.61 6.41 -11.19
CA LEU A 312 44.57 7.31 -11.68
C LEU A 312 43.21 6.61 -11.78
N THR A 313 43.18 5.36 -12.27
CA THR A 313 41.98 4.53 -12.34
C THR A 313 41.43 4.29 -10.94
N THR A 314 42.29 3.92 -9.98
CA THR A 314 41.90 3.70 -8.58
C THR A 314 41.36 4.98 -7.93
N ALA A 315 41.99 6.13 -8.18
CA ALA A 315 41.54 7.42 -7.67
C ALA A 315 40.16 7.82 -8.25
N ALA A 316 39.96 7.63 -9.56
CA ALA A 316 38.69 7.90 -10.22
C ALA A 316 37.56 7.02 -9.68
N ILE A 317 37.81 5.71 -9.53
CA ILE A 317 36.86 4.77 -8.93
C ILE A 317 36.50 5.21 -7.51
N GLY A 318 37.50 5.53 -6.68
CA GLY A 318 37.28 6.00 -5.31
C GLY A 318 36.39 7.25 -5.25
N ALA A 319 36.63 8.24 -6.12
CA ALA A 319 35.84 9.46 -6.19
C ALA A 319 34.38 9.20 -6.62
N ILE A 320 34.18 8.39 -7.66
CA ILE A 320 32.84 8.02 -8.16
C ILE A 320 32.06 7.26 -7.08
N LEU A 321 32.71 6.31 -6.40
CA LEU A 321 32.09 5.54 -5.33
C LEU A 321 31.70 6.43 -4.13
N LEU A 322 32.57 7.36 -3.73
CA LEU A 322 32.26 8.30 -2.66
C LEU A 322 31.03 9.15 -2.98
N ALA A 323 30.95 9.69 -4.21
CA ALA A 323 29.81 10.48 -4.66
C ALA A 323 28.52 9.66 -4.69
N ALA A 324 28.58 8.43 -5.22
CA ALA A 324 27.42 7.55 -5.33
C ALA A 324 26.89 7.10 -3.95
N VAL A 325 27.79 6.74 -3.03
CA VAL A 325 27.42 6.39 -1.65
C VAL A 325 26.83 7.58 -0.92
N ALA A 326 27.42 8.78 -1.05
CA ALA A 326 26.90 9.99 -0.41
C ALA A 326 25.48 10.33 -0.90
N PHE A 327 25.23 10.25 -2.21
CA PHE A 327 23.90 10.46 -2.78
C PHE A 327 22.90 9.40 -2.30
N ASN A 328 23.27 8.12 -2.33
CA ASN A 328 22.41 7.02 -1.90
C ASN A 328 22.01 7.15 -0.42
N VAL A 329 22.97 7.43 0.47
CA VAL A 329 22.71 7.63 1.90
C VAL A 329 21.75 8.81 2.13
N LYS A 330 21.95 9.93 1.42
CA LYS A 330 21.08 11.10 1.53
C LYS A 330 19.67 10.82 0.99
N PHE A 331 19.55 10.09 -0.11
CA PHE A 331 18.27 9.69 -0.68
C PHE A 331 17.49 8.79 0.28
N VAL A 332 18.11 7.73 0.81
CA VAL A 332 17.48 6.81 1.77
C VAL A 332 17.05 7.54 3.05
N LYS A 333 17.89 8.42 3.58
CA LYS A 333 17.57 9.24 4.77
C LYS A 333 16.40 10.20 4.53
N ASN A 334 16.28 10.75 3.32
CA ASN A 334 15.26 11.74 2.99
C ASN A 334 14.01 11.16 2.33
N LYS A 335 13.99 9.86 1.99
CA LYS A 335 12.86 9.19 1.33
C LYS A 335 11.54 9.38 2.08
N SER A 336 11.54 9.20 3.40
CA SER A 336 10.35 9.41 4.23
C SER A 336 9.84 10.85 4.16
N LYS A 337 10.75 11.84 4.17
CA LYS A 337 10.38 13.26 3.99
C LYS A 337 9.83 13.54 2.60
N ILE A 338 10.33 12.86 1.56
CA ILE A 338 9.82 12.96 0.19
C ILE A 338 8.41 12.39 0.11
N LEU A 339 8.18 11.20 0.69
CA LEU A 339 6.85 10.58 0.78
C LEU A 339 5.86 11.47 1.52
N GLN A 340 6.23 12.00 2.69
CA GLN A 340 5.40 12.96 3.43
C GLN A 340 5.08 14.22 2.60
N LYS A 341 6.02 14.70 1.77
CA LYS A 341 5.77 15.87 0.90
C LYS A 341 4.78 15.58 -0.23
N ILE A 342 4.65 14.31 -0.60
CA ILE A 342 3.81 13.81 -1.69
C ILE A 342 2.45 13.33 -1.16
N TYR A 343 2.37 12.97 0.13
CA TYR A 343 1.21 12.36 0.77
C TYR A 343 -0.11 13.13 0.54
N VAL A 344 -0.07 14.45 0.67
CA VAL A 344 -1.22 15.32 0.39
C VAL A 344 -0.98 16.09 -0.90
N SER A 345 -1.90 15.90 -1.84
CA SER A 345 -1.87 16.52 -3.15
C SER A 345 -3.22 17.20 -3.36
N PRO A 346 -3.38 18.48 -3.01
CA PRO A 346 -4.64 19.17 -3.24
C PRO A 346 -4.94 19.37 -4.71
N SER A 347 -6.21 19.18 -5.09
CA SER A 347 -6.73 19.44 -6.44
C SER A 347 -7.41 20.80 -6.51
N LEU A 348 -7.58 21.39 -7.69
CA LEU A 348 -8.28 22.68 -7.80
C LEU A 348 -9.79 22.47 -7.65
N VAL A 349 -10.39 23.06 -6.61
CA VAL A 349 -11.84 23.10 -6.40
C VAL A 349 -12.29 24.56 -6.45
N GLU A 350 -13.13 24.89 -7.42
CA GLU A 350 -13.72 26.21 -7.55
C GLU A 350 -15.21 26.09 -7.27
N PHE A 351 -15.69 26.84 -6.27
CA PHE A 351 -17.11 26.94 -6.00
C PHE A 351 -17.71 28.18 -6.65
N GLY A 352 -18.98 28.10 -7.03
CA GLY A 352 -19.76 29.27 -7.43
C GLY A 352 -20.21 30.09 -6.22
N THR A 353 -20.90 31.21 -6.47
CA THR A 353 -21.54 31.99 -5.40
C THR A 353 -22.72 31.19 -4.83
N PRO A 354 -22.69 30.73 -3.57
CA PRO A 354 -23.79 29.93 -3.02
C PRO A 354 -25.09 30.76 -2.96
N PRO A 355 -26.26 30.11 -2.93
CA PRO A 355 -27.50 30.81 -2.63
C PRO A 355 -27.41 31.47 -1.25
N SER A 356 -28.01 32.65 -1.09
CA SER A 356 -28.00 33.34 0.20
C SER A 356 -28.76 32.52 1.25
N ILE A 357 -28.15 32.34 2.40
CA ILE A 357 -28.76 31.73 3.59
C ILE A 357 -29.30 32.80 4.55
N GLU A 358 -29.09 34.09 4.26
CA GLU A 358 -29.50 35.16 5.17
C GLU A 358 -31.01 35.13 5.40
N ARG A 359 -31.41 35.32 6.68
CA ARG A 359 -32.82 35.41 7.05
C ARG A 359 -33.49 36.53 6.26
N GLY A 360 -34.60 36.22 5.61
CA GLY A 360 -35.35 37.18 4.80
C GLY A 360 -34.82 37.39 3.37
N SER A 361 -33.80 36.64 2.93
CA SER A 361 -33.27 36.70 1.56
C SER A 361 -34.24 36.22 0.47
N GLY A 362 -35.35 35.58 0.85
CA GLY A 362 -36.36 35.04 -0.08
C GLY A 362 -35.92 33.76 -0.81
N THR A 363 -34.74 33.23 -0.51
CA THR A 363 -34.30 31.94 -1.04
C THR A 363 -34.93 30.78 -0.25
N ALA A 364 -35.00 29.59 -0.85
CA ALA A 364 -35.43 28.38 -0.15
C ALA A 364 -34.46 27.94 0.99
N PHE A 365 -33.26 28.52 1.03
CA PHE A 365 -32.21 28.25 2.01
C PHE A 365 -32.16 29.29 3.14
N ALA A 366 -33.07 30.27 3.15
CA ALA A 366 -33.06 31.33 4.15
C ALA A 366 -33.18 30.75 5.58
N GLU A 367 -32.27 31.19 6.45
CA GLU A 367 -32.18 30.76 7.84
C GLU A 367 -33.48 31.02 8.62
N ASN A 368 -33.84 30.05 9.46
CA ASN A 368 -34.98 30.11 10.37
C ASN A 368 -34.66 29.42 11.70
N ASP A 369 -35.66 29.21 12.56
CA ASP A 369 -35.49 28.63 13.90
C ASP A 369 -36.27 27.31 14.05
N ARG A 370 -36.66 26.68 12.94
CA ARG A 370 -37.59 25.55 12.97
C ARG A 370 -37.02 24.33 13.70
N LEU A 371 -35.71 24.13 13.74
CA LEU A 371 -35.09 23.00 14.44
C LEU A 371 -34.70 23.29 15.90
N LYS A 372 -34.72 24.56 16.35
CA LYS A 372 -34.26 24.92 17.70
C LYS A 372 -35.00 24.19 18.82
N ASN A 373 -36.30 23.97 18.65
CA ASN A 373 -37.15 23.36 19.67
C ASN A 373 -37.52 21.91 19.34
N ALA A 374 -36.69 21.20 18.57
CA ALA A 374 -36.89 19.78 18.34
C ALA A 374 -36.85 19.03 19.69
N GLU A 375 -37.76 18.09 19.85
CA GLU A 375 -37.85 17.23 21.03
C GLU A 375 -36.60 16.34 21.11
N ALA A 376 -35.99 16.26 22.28
CA ALA A 376 -34.78 15.48 22.50
C ALA A 376 -35.12 14.05 22.96
N ILE A 377 -34.94 13.08 22.07
CA ILE A 377 -34.98 11.66 22.41
C ILE A 377 -33.58 11.23 22.87
N ALA A 378 -33.54 10.48 23.97
CA ALA A 378 -32.31 9.88 24.51
C ALA A 378 -31.17 10.88 24.84
N LEU A 379 -31.53 12.08 25.31
CA LEU A 379 -30.57 13.10 25.75
C LEU A 379 -29.56 12.52 26.76
N ASP A 380 -28.27 12.69 26.47
CA ASP A 380 -27.14 12.17 27.25
C ASP A 380 -27.11 10.64 27.43
N ARG A 381 -27.92 9.91 26.65
CA ARG A 381 -28.01 8.44 26.65
C ARG A 381 -27.54 7.81 25.34
N ILE A 382 -27.12 8.63 24.38
CA ILE A 382 -26.53 8.25 23.10
C ILE A 382 -25.39 9.21 22.77
N GLU A 383 -24.36 8.72 22.06
CA GLU A 383 -23.24 9.55 21.60
C GLU A 383 -23.08 9.38 20.09
N GLY A 384 -23.16 10.48 19.36
CA GLY A 384 -23.01 10.55 17.91
C GLY A 384 -23.97 9.62 17.15
N PRO A 385 -25.30 9.80 17.28
CA PRO A 385 -26.28 9.09 16.47
C PRO A 385 -26.17 9.53 15.00
N GLU A 386 -25.22 8.95 14.27
CA GLU A 386 -24.85 9.37 12.91
C GLU A 386 -26.00 9.13 11.92
N ASP A 387 -26.58 7.93 11.89
CA ASP A 387 -27.80 7.61 11.15
C ASP A 387 -28.89 7.03 12.04
N ILE A 388 -30.13 7.26 11.62
CA ILE A 388 -31.36 6.83 12.30
C ILE A 388 -32.21 6.08 11.29
N ILE A 389 -32.83 4.99 11.72
CA ILE A 389 -33.86 4.27 10.96
C ILE A 389 -35.01 3.88 11.89
N LEU A 390 -36.21 3.74 11.35
CA LEU A 390 -37.38 3.25 12.09
C LEU A 390 -37.91 1.99 11.43
N ASP A 391 -38.23 0.99 12.25
CA ASP A 391 -38.89 -0.23 11.79
C ASP A 391 -40.41 -0.06 11.69
N ARG A 392 -41.08 -1.15 11.30
CA ARG A 392 -42.53 -1.17 11.09
C ARG A 392 -43.34 -1.10 12.38
N ASN A 393 -42.72 -1.42 13.51
CA ASN A 393 -43.29 -1.30 14.84
C ASN A 393 -42.92 0.03 15.50
N ASP A 394 -42.47 0.99 14.69
CA ASP A 394 -42.03 2.33 15.08
C ASP A 394 -40.80 2.32 16.00
N HIS A 395 -40.11 1.19 16.18
CA HIS A 395 -38.89 1.18 16.99
C HIS A 395 -37.78 1.94 16.25
N LEU A 396 -37.07 2.77 16.99
CA LEU A 396 -35.99 3.59 16.47
C LEU A 396 -34.66 2.87 16.67
N TYR A 397 -33.85 2.82 15.62
CA TYR A 397 -32.49 2.31 15.68
C TYR A 397 -31.52 3.42 15.31
N THR A 398 -30.40 3.48 16.03
CA THR A 398 -29.31 4.41 15.79
C THR A 398 -27.99 3.73 16.04
N VAL A 399 -26.95 4.24 15.39
CA VAL A 399 -25.57 3.84 15.69
C VAL A 399 -25.04 4.63 16.89
N ASN A 400 -24.05 4.03 17.57
CA ASN A 400 -23.30 4.67 18.65
C ASN A 400 -21.80 4.63 18.31
N ARG A 401 -21.05 5.64 18.75
CA ARG A 401 -19.61 5.77 18.47
C ARG A 401 -18.76 4.56 18.85
N ASN A 402 -19.23 3.75 19.78
CA ASN A 402 -18.54 2.56 20.29
C ASN A 402 -18.71 1.29 19.42
N GLY A 403 -19.39 1.36 18.28
CA GLY A 403 -19.58 0.20 17.39
C GLY A 403 -20.87 -0.60 17.63
N SER A 404 -21.82 -0.03 18.36
CA SER A 404 -23.08 -0.70 18.70
C SER A 404 -24.26 -0.07 17.97
N ILE A 405 -25.24 -0.91 17.60
CA ILE A 405 -26.56 -0.48 17.16
C ILE A 405 -27.47 -0.47 18.39
N ILE A 406 -28.05 0.68 18.69
CA ILE A 406 -28.93 0.90 19.83
C ILE A 406 -30.36 0.97 19.34
N ARG A 407 -31.26 0.28 20.04
CA ARG A 407 -32.71 0.32 19.78
C ARG A 407 -33.43 1.05 20.91
N PHE A 408 -34.36 1.91 20.53
CA PHE A 408 -35.33 2.56 21.41
C PHE A 408 -36.73 2.09 21.04
N ARG A 409 -37.47 1.55 22.01
CA ARG A 409 -38.82 1.03 21.76
C ARG A 409 -39.86 2.14 21.72
N ALA A 410 -40.71 2.12 20.70
CA ALA A 410 -41.91 2.94 20.63
C ALA A 410 -42.93 2.57 21.74
N PRO A 411 -43.86 3.48 22.09
CA PRO A 411 -44.04 4.82 21.50
C PRO A 411 -43.25 5.95 22.20
N ASP A 412 -42.75 5.71 23.42
CA ASP A 412 -42.12 6.74 24.26
C ASP A 412 -40.60 6.87 24.06
N TYR A 413 -39.96 5.88 23.45
CA TYR A 413 -38.51 5.80 23.26
C TYR A 413 -37.70 5.85 24.57
N GLU A 414 -38.31 5.49 25.70
CA GLU A 414 -37.63 5.50 27.00
C GLU A 414 -36.75 4.25 27.20
N HIS A 415 -37.21 3.11 26.67
CA HIS A 415 -36.52 1.84 26.80
C HIS A 415 -35.40 1.70 25.75
N ARG A 416 -34.16 1.85 26.23
CA ARG A 416 -32.92 1.70 25.46
C ARG A 416 -32.36 0.29 25.63
N GLU A 417 -32.04 -0.37 24.52
CA GLU A 417 -31.28 -1.62 24.53
C GLU A 417 -30.18 -1.62 23.47
N GLU A 418 -29.06 -2.31 23.76
CA GLU A 418 -28.07 -2.62 22.73
C GLU A 418 -28.63 -3.76 21.88
N PHE A 419 -28.98 -3.47 20.63
CA PHE A 419 -29.59 -4.45 19.73
C PHE A 419 -28.54 -5.43 19.20
N ALA A 420 -27.40 -4.91 18.76
CA ALA A 420 -26.24 -5.68 18.33
C ALA A 420 -24.95 -4.86 18.45
N ARG A 421 -23.82 -5.56 18.54
CA ARG A 421 -22.48 -4.97 18.52
C ARG A 421 -21.69 -5.51 17.35
N ILE A 422 -21.28 -4.62 16.45
CA ILE A 422 -20.56 -4.97 15.22
C ILE A 422 -19.07 -4.64 15.35
N GLY A 423 -18.75 -3.59 16.12
CA GLY A 423 -17.41 -3.02 16.21
C GLY A 423 -17.19 -1.96 15.13
N GLY A 424 -15.94 -1.46 15.03
CA GLY A 424 -15.59 -0.37 14.12
C GLY A 424 -16.37 0.92 14.42
N ARG A 425 -16.51 1.78 13.40
CA ARG A 425 -17.43 2.93 13.43
C ARG A 425 -18.58 2.69 12.44
N PRO A 426 -19.77 2.33 12.93
CA PRO A 426 -20.97 2.27 12.13
C PRO A 426 -21.40 3.68 11.71
N LEU A 427 -21.83 3.79 10.46
CA LEU A 427 -22.28 5.01 9.80
C LEU A 427 -23.70 4.73 9.27
N GLY A 428 -23.97 5.01 7.99
CA GLY A 428 -25.30 4.89 7.38
C GLY A 428 -25.93 3.50 7.49
N MET A 429 -27.24 3.48 7.67
CA MET A 429 -28.06 2.29 7.84
C MET A 429 -29.27 2.27 6.90
N ALA A 430 -29.68 1.07 6.49
CA ALA A 430 -30.96 0.86 5.81
C ALA A 430 -31.60 -0.46 6.23
N LEU A 431 -32.94 -0.51 6.19
CA LEU A 431 -33.71 -1.74 6.36
C LEU A 431 -33.95 -2.39 5.01
N ASP A 432 -33.58 -3.66 4.89
CA ASP A 432 -33.96 -4.46 3.74
C ASP A 432 -35.41 -4.98 3.85
N ARG A 433 -35.80 -5.76 2.84
CA ARG A 433 -37.13 -6.35 2.72
C ARG A 433 -37.50 -7.29 3.87
N ASP A 434 -36.52 -7.96 4.46
CA ASP A 434 -36.71 -8.95 5.53
C ASP A 434 -36.49 -8.33 6.92
N GLU A 435 -36.43 -6.99 6.98
CA GLU A 435 -36.19 -6.20 8.20
C GLU A 435 -34.79 -6.45 8.82
N ASN A 436 -33.82 -6.88 7.99
CA ASN A 436 -32.42 -6.85 8.40
C ASN A 436 -31.91 -5.41 8.34
N ILE A 437 -31.14 -5.02 9.36
CA ILE A 437 -30.44 -3.73 9.40
C ILE A 437 -29.11 -3.90 8.68
N LEU A 438 -29.01 -3.32 7.49
CA LEU A 438 -27.74 -3.18 6.79
C LEU A 438 -27.04 -1.91 7.28
N VAL A 439 -25.73 -1.98 7.46
CA VAL A 439 -24.94 -0.88 8.02
C VAL A 439 -23.56 -0.80 7.40
N CYS A 440 -23.18 0.42 7.03
CA CYS A 440 -21.84 0.79 6.62
C CYS A 440 -20.94 0.92 7.85
N VAL A 441 -19.77 0.28 7.84
CA VAL A 441 -18.81 0.32 8.94
C VAL A 441 -17.44 0.74 8.40
N ALA A 442 -16.97 1.91 8.84
CA ALA A 442 -15.67 2.46 8.46
C ALA A 442 -14.54 1.45 8.74
N GLY A 443 -13.67 1.23 7.76
CA GLY A 443 -12.53 0.31 7.80
C GLY A 443 -12.88 -1.19 7.68
N MET A 444 -14.17 -1.54 7.70
CA MET A 444 -14.66 -2.93 7.71
C MET A 444 -15.51 -3.29 6.48
N GLY A 445 -16.27 -2.36 5.91
CA GLY A 445 -17.19 -2.62 4.79
C GLY A 445 -18.66 -2.58 5.21
N VAL A 446 -19.50 -3.39 4.56
CA VAL A 446 -20.96 -3.45 4.83
C VAL A 446 -21.28 -4.73 5.60
N TYR A 447 -22.04 -4.57 6.68
CA TYR A 447 -22.51 -5.66 7.54
C TYR A 447 -24.04 -5.60 7.66
N GLY A 448 -24.64 -6.70 8.07
CA GLY A 448 -26.06 -6.81 8.32
C GLY A 448 -26.34 -7.37 9.70
N VAL A 449 -27.46 -6.98 10.29
CA VAL A 449 -27.98 -7.54 11.54
C VAL A 449 -29.40 -8.01 11.31
N LYS A 450 -29.64 -9.30 11.55
CA LYS A 450 -30.97 -9.89 11.43
C LYS A 450 -31.89 -9.48 12.59
N PRO A 451 -33.23 -9.61 12.45
CA PRO A 451 -34.16 -9.41 13.56
C PRO A 451 -33.87 -10.24 14.82
N ASP A 452 -33.26 -11.43 14.65
CA ASP A 452 -32.81 -12.30 15.74
C ASP A 452 -31.49 -11.86 16.40
N ARG A 453 -30.95 -10.70 16.00
CA ARG A 453 -29.69 -10.07 16.46
C ARG A 453 -28.42 -10.73 15.94
N THR A 454 -28.51 -11.66 14.99
CA THR A 454 -27.34 -12.26 14.37
C THR A 454 -26.67 -11.28 13.41
N VAL A 455 -25.38 -11.00 13.64
CA VAL A 455 -24.54 -10.18 12.74
C VAL A 455 -23.99 -11.05 11.62
N PHE A 456 -24.07 -10.57 10.39
CA PHE A 456 -23.48 -11.21 9.20
C PHE A 456 -22.72 -10.21 8.34
N LYS A 457 -21.70 -10.69 7.62
CA LYS A 457 -20.95 -9.86 6.66
C LYS A 457 -21.70 -9.80 5.34
N VAL A 458 -21.88 -8.61 4.78
CA VAL A 458 -22.36 -8.42 3.41
C VAL A 458 -21.16 -8.41 2.46
N THR A 459 -20.24 -7.45 2.65
CA THR A 459 -19.02 -7.36 1.84
C THR A 459 -17.96 -6.47 2.50
N ASP A 460 -16.69 -6.82 2.33
CA ASP A 460 -15.50 -6.06 2.77
C ASP A 460 -14.55 -5.69 1.62
N GLU A 461 -14.85 -6.18 0.42
CA GLU A 461 -14.06 -5.96 -0.80
C GLU A 461 -14.94 -5.71 -2.04
N THR A 462 -14.31 -5.23 -3.09
CA THR A 462 -14.87 -5.02 -4.43
C THR A 462 -13.79 -5.33 -5.48
N ASN A 463 -14.12 -5.20 -6.76
CA ASN A 463 -13.19 -5.48 -7.85
C ASN A 463 -11.93 -4.59 -7.79
N ARG A 464 -10.76 -5.20 -8.04
CA ARG A 464 -9.47 -4.51 -8.06
C ARG A 464 -9.25 -3.75 -9.37
N THR A 465 -8.70 -2.54 -9.28
CA THR A 465 -8.20 -1.81 -10.44
C THR A 465 -6.83 -2.35 -10.85
N TRP A 466 -6.76 -3.03 -12.00
CA TRP A 466 -5.54 -3.75 -12.44
C TRP A 466 -4.32 -2.85 -12.67
N TYR A 467 -4.52 -1.59 -13.06
CA TYR A 467 -3.44 -0.64 -13.35
C TYR A 467 -2.97 0.15 -12.12
N ARG A 468 -3.62 0.02 -10.95
CA ARG A 468 -3.17 0.67 -9.71
C ARG A 468 -2.10 -0.16 -9.01
N PHE A 469 -1.03 0.49 -8.56
CA PHE A 469 0.05 -0.17 -7.83
C PHE A 469 -0.37 -0.52 -6.40
N LYS A 470 -1.18 0.33 -5.76
CA LYS A 470 -1.80 0.06 -4.47
C LYS A 470 -3.09 -0.73 -4.70
N ASP A 471 -3.28 -1.80 -3.94
CA ASP A 471 -4.51 -2.58 -3.97
C ASP A 471 -5.66 -1.72 -3.43
N ASP A 472 -6.69 -1.55 -4.24
CA ASP A 472 -7.89 -0.76 -3.95
C ASP A 472 -9.15 -1.63 -3.83
N SER A 473 -9.03 -2.95 -3.83
CA SER A 473 -10.17 -3.87 -3.67
C SER A 473 -10.86 -3.72 -2.31
N ARG A 474 -10.11 -3.47 -1.24
CA ARG A 474 -10.65 -3.32 0.12
C ARG A 474 -11.49 -2.05 0.25
N LEU A 475 -12.65 -2.17 0.92
CA LEU A 475 -13.49 -1.03 1.31
C LEU A 475 -12.87 -0.31 2.52
N TRP A 476 -12.67 1.00 2.42
CA TRP A 476 -11.95 1.79 3.43
C TRP A 476 -12.89 2.63 4.28
N LEU A 477 -13.83 3.34 3.65
CA LEU A 477 -14.77 4.22 4.31
C LEU A 477 -16.16 4.03 3.70
N ALA A 478 -16.73 2.84 3.91
CA ALA A 478 -18.14 2.61 3.61
C ALA A 478 -18.97 3.57 4.48
N ASP A 479 -19.74 4.47 3.86
CA ASP A 479 -20.31 5.64 4.52
C ASP A 479 -21.84 5.55 4.62
N ASP A 480 -22.56 5.59 3.49
CA ASP A 480 -24.02 5.46 3.46
C ASP A 480 -24.49 4.43 2.40
N LEU A 481 -25.70 3.91 2.57
CA LEU A 481 -26.24 2.84 1.72
C LEU A 481 -27.76 2.89 1.55
N ASP A 482 -28.24 2.34 0.44
CA ASP A 482 -29.66 2.07 0.23
C ASP A 482 -29.88 0.81 -0.63
N VAL A 483 -31.08 0.24 -0.56
CA VAL A 483 -31.45 -1.02 -1.21
C VAL A 483 -32.41 -0.76 -2.37
N ALA A 484 -32.00 -1.18 -3.57
CA ALA A 484 -32.82 -1.09 -4.77
C ALA A 484 -33.95 -2.14 -4.76
N PRO A 485 -35.04 -1.94 -5.54
CA PRO A 485 -36.16 -2.88 -5.57
C PRO A 485 -35.81 -4.31 -6.01
N ASP A 486 -34.70 -4.48 -6.74
CA ASP A 486 -34.19 -5.80 -7.15
C ASP A 486 -33.35 -6.49 -6.05
N GLY A 487 -33.21 -5.86 -4.89
CA GLY A 487 -32.45 -6.36 -3.75
C GLY A 487 -30.96 -6.00 -3.77
N LYS A 488 -30.46 -5.34 -4.81
CA LYS A 488 -29.07 -4.88 -4.86
C LYS A 488 -28.85 -3.75 -3.85
N ILE A 489 -27.71 -3.81 -3.18
CA ILE A 489 -27.31 -2.84 -2.16
C ILE A 489 -26.33 -1.88 -2.81
N TYR A 490 -26.70 -0.60 -2.88
CA TYR A 490 -25.82 0.46 -3.36
C TYR A 490 -25.29 1.22 -2.15
N PHE A 491 -23.99 1.46 -2.12
CA PHE A 491 -23.35 2.16 -1.00
C PHE A 491 -22.15 2.98 -1.47
N SER A 492 -21.85 4.04 -0.73
CA SER A 492 -20.65 4.84 -0.95
C SER A 492 -19.45 4.24 -0.23
N ASP A 493 -18.29 4.30 -0.87
CA ASP A 493 -16.98 4.22 -0.21
C ASP A 493 -16.32 5.58 -0.41
N ALA A 494 -16.39 6.42 0.63
CA ALA A 494 -16.15 7.85 0.55
C ALA A 494 -14.72 8.20 0.14
N THR A 495 -13.74 7.39 0.55
CA THR A 495 -12.33 7.55 0.15
C THR A 495 -11.61 6.21 0.13
N THR A 496 -10.72 5.99 -0.86
CA THR A 496 -9.83 4.82 -0.89
C THR A 496 -8.44 5.13 -0.31
N ARG A 497 -8.24 6.33 0.25
CA ARG A 497 -6.92 6.85 0.62
C ARG A 497 -6.72 7.04 2.11
N TYR A 498 -7.77 7.47 2.80
CA TYR A 498 -7.73 7.87 4.20
C TYR A 498 -8.67 7.00 5.03
N ASP A 499 -8.34 6.82 6.31
CA ASP A 499 -9.25 6.20 7.28
C ASP A 499 -10.20 7.28 7.83
N LEU A 500 -11.23 6.88 8.57
CA LEU A 500 -12.15 7.78 9.24
C LEU A 500 -11.42 8.76 10.17
N SER A 501 -10.27 8.43 10.77
CA SER A 501 -9.53 9.40 11.59
C SER A 501 -8.86 10.52 10.78
N ASP A 502 -8.62 10.28 9.49
CA ASP A 502 -7.88 11.16 8.59
C ASP A 502 -8.77 11.79 7.52
N TRP A 503 -10.10 11.71 7.67
CA TRP A 503 -11.09 12.17 6.69
C TRP A 503 -10.90 13.62 6.25
N ALA A 504 -10.48 14.49 7.16
CA ALA A 504 -10.25 15.91 6.88
C ALA A 504 -9.18 16.12 5.78
N LEU A 505 -8.19 15.21 5.68
CA LEU A 505 -7.19 15.26 4.61
C LEU A 505 -7.81 15.06 3.24
N ASP A 506 -8.85 14.23 3.13
CA ASP A 506 -9.61 14.02 1.90
C ASP A 506 -10.31 15.32 1.46
N GLY A 507 -10.95 16.00 2.41
CA GLY A 507 -11.55 17.33 2.19
C GLY A 507 -10.54 18.35 1.71
N PHE A 508 -9.34 18.41 2.33
CA PHE A 508 -8.27 19.29 1.86
C PHE A 508 -7.68 18.88 0.53
N GLU A 509 -7.84 17.64 0.07
CA GLU A 509 -7.52 17.31 -1.30
C GLU A 509 -8.61 17.77 -2.27
N GLY A 510 -9.88 17.66 -1.86
CA GLY A 510 -11.05 17.99 -2.67
C GLY A 510 -11.06 17.23 -3.99
N ARG A 511 -10.45 16.05 -4.04
CA ARG A 511 -10.22 15.28 -5.26
C ARG A 511 -11.13 14.06 -5.27
N GLY A 512 -11.60 13.71 -6.47
CA GLY A 512 -12.17 12.39 -6.72
C GLY A 512 -11.23 11.24 -6.34
N ASN A 513 -11.61 10.43 -5.37
CA ASN A 513 -10.93 9.18 -5.03
C ASN A 513 -11.86 8.15 -4.36
N GLY A 514 -13.06 8.53 -3.97
CA GLY A 514 -14.12 7.63 -3.54
C GLY A 514 -14.85 6.98 -4.72
N ARG A 515 -15.83 6.15 -4.39
CA ARG A 515 -16.58 5.34 -5.35
C ARG A 515 -18.00 5.03 -4.90
N LEU A 516 -18.87 4.76 -5.87
CA LEU A 516 -20.16 4.13 -5.65
C LEU A 516 -20.02 2.64 -5.93
N VAL A 517 -20.45 1.81 -5.00
CA VAL A 517 -20.29 0.36 -5.04
C VAL A 517 -21.67 -0.29 -5.00
N CYS A 518 -21.81 -1.40 -5.72
CA CYS A 518 -23.01 -2.22 -5.72
C CYS A 518 -22.65 -3.64 -5.28
N HIS A 519 -23.38 -4.15 -4.29
CA HIS A 519 -23.35 -5.56 -3.91
C HIS A 519 -24.66 -6.21 -4.36
N ASP A 520 -24.54 -7.36 -5.03
CA ASP A 520 -25.66 -8.19 -5.44
C ASP A 520 -25.75 -9.42 -4.52
N PRO A 521 -26.72 -9.47 -3.58
CA PRO A 521 -26.89 -10.61 -2.68
C PRO A 521 -27.20 -11.92 -3.40
N ALA A 522 -27.78 -11.88 -4.60
CA ALA A 522 -28.14 -13.09 -5.35
C ALA A 522 -26.91 -13.81 -5.92
N THR A 523 -25.86 -13.05 -6.27
CA THR A 523 -24.61 -13.59 -6.81
C THR A 523 -23.45 -13.56 -5.80
N GLY A 524 -23.59 -12.82 -4.70
CA GLY A 524 -22.54 -12.54 -3.73
C GLY A 524 -21.44 -11.63 -4.26
N LYS A 525 -21.65 -10.98 -5.41
CA LYS A 525 -20.64 -10.19 -6.12
C LYS A 525 -20.74 -8.71 -5.72
N THR A 526 -19.59 -8.10 -5.49
CA THR A 526 -19.47 -6.65 -5.19
C THR A 526 -18.63 -5.96 -6.25
N GLU A 527 -19.18 -4.90 -6.87
CA GLU A 527 -18.53 -4.17 -7.97
C GLU A 527 -18.61 -2.66 -7.80
N THR A 528 -17.53 -1.99 -8.17
CA THR A 528 -17.45 -0.54 -8.27
C THR A 528 -18.21 -0.08 -9.51
N VAL A 529 -19.30 0.67 -9.30
CA VAL A 529 -20.19 1.18 -10.35
C VAL A 529 -19.67 2.50 -10.91
N LEU A 530 -19.28 3.41 -10.01
CA LEU A 530 -18.65 4.68 -10.36
C LEU A 530 -17.39 4.86 -9.53
N SER A 531 -16.34 5.41 -10.13
CA SER A 531 -15.06 5.66 -9.46
C SER A 531 -14.66 7.12 -9.60
N ASN A 532 -13.66 7.54 -8.82
CA ASN A 532 -13.12 8.90 -8.85
C ASN A 532 -14.18 9.95 -8.46
N LEU A 533 -15.02 9.61 -7.47
CA LEU A 533 -16.02 10.49 -6.87
C LEU A 533 -15.38 11.28 -5.73
N ALA A 534 -15.74 12.56 -5.58
CA ALA A 534 -15.21 13.41 -4.53
C ALA A 534 -16.08 13.23 -3.27
N PHE A 535 -15.65 12.34 -2.38
CA PHE A 535 -16.34 12.00 -1.13
C PHE A 535 -17.85 11.77 -1.35
N PRO A 536 -18.21 10.67 -2.04
CA PRO A 536 -19.59 10.27 -2.16
C PRO A 536 -20.14 9.93 -0.77
N ASN A 537 -21.24 10.56 -0.40
CA ASN A 537 -22.00 10.25 0.80
C ASN A 537 -23.47 10.03 0.40
N GLY A 538 -24.40 10.08 1.36
CA GLY A 538 -25.84 10.15 1.18
C GLY A 538 -26.42 9.42 -0.01
N ILE A 539 -26.68 8.11 0.14
CA ILE A 539 -27.18 7.23 -0.89
C ILE A 539 -28.69 7.05 -0.74
N CYS A 540 -29.44 7.28 -1.81
CA CYS A 540 -30.89 7.11 -1.79
C CYS A 540 -31.41 6.64 -3.14
N VAL A 541 -32.12 5.53 -3.17
CA VAL A 541 -32.82 5.05 -4.37
C VAL A 541 -34.02 5.97 -4.63
N SER A 542 -34.20 6.39 -5.88
CA SER A 542 -35.33 7.24 -6.30
C SER A 542 -36.69 6.59 -5.99
N HIS A 543 -37.73 7.41 -5.82
CA HIS A 543 -39.10 6.92 -5.53
C HIS A 543 -39.62 5.90 -6.55
N ASP A 544 -39.19 5.98 -7.81
CA ASP A 544 -39.55 5.04 -8.88
C ASP A 544 -38.67 3.78 -8.94
N GLY A 545 -37.60 3.72 -8.14
CA GLY A 545 -36.66 2.61 -8.07
C GLY A 545 -35.71 2.48 -9.26
N ARG A 546 -35.61 3.50 -10.13
CA ARG A 546 -34.81 3.43 -11.38
C ARG A 546 -33.48 4.16 -11.31
N ALA A 547 -33.22 4.92 -10.26
CA ALA A 547 -31.98 5.66 -10.08
C ALA A 547 -31.51 5.63 -8.62
N VAL A 548 -30.21 5.89 -8.44
CA VAL A 548 -29.57 6.12 -7.14
C VAL A 548 -29.10 7.56 -7.09
N LEU A 549 -29.62 8.32 -6.13
CA LEU A 549 -29.16 9.64 -5.78
C LEU A 549 -27.94 9.50 -4.86
N TRP A 550 -26.97 10.37 -5.05
CA TRP A 550 -25.82 10.48 -4.15
C TRP A 550 -25.32 11.92 -4.09
N VAL A 551 -24.66 12.29 -3.00
CA VAL A 551 -24.06 13.63 -2.86
C VAL A 551 -22.55 13.58 -2.88
N SER A 552 -21.94 14.63 -3.42
CA SER A 552 -20.53 14.91 -3.22
C SER A 552 -20.40 15.94 -2.11
N THR A 553 -19.95 15.51 -0.93
CA THR A 553 -19.79 16.38 0.24
C THR A 553 -18.82 17.52 -0.08
N TRP A 554 -17.61 17.22 -0.57
CA TRP A 554 -16.60 18.26 -0.85
C TRP A 554 -16.88 19.16 -2.05
N LEU A 555 -17.74 18.74 -2.99
CA LEU A 555 -18.11 19.57 -4.13
C LEU A 555 -19.45 20.29 -3.95
N CYS A 556 -20.18 20.02 -2.86
CA CYS A 556 -21.47 20.63 -2.54
C CYS A 556 -22.52 20.41 -3.65
N ARG A 557 -22.65 19.15 -4.10
CA ARG A 557 -23.45 18.74 -5.27
C ARG A 557 -24.32 17.52 -5.00
N ILE A 558 -25.44 17.43 -5.71
CA ILE A 558 -26.34 16.27 -5.75
C ILE A 558 -26.30 15.67 -7.14
N TYR A 559 -26.12 14.35 -7.22
CA TYR A 559 -26.05 13.58 -8.45
C TYR A 559 -27.15 12.52 -8.50
N ARG A 560 -27.49 12.11 -9.72
CA ARG A 560 -28.37 10.99 -10.02
C ARG A 560 -27.66 10.02 -10.94
N TYR A 561 -27.56 8.76 -10.54
CA TYR A 561 -27.09 7.68 -11.37
C TYR A 561 -28.25 6.75 -11.74
N TRP A 562 -28.51 6.60 -13.03
CA TRP A 562 -29.62 5.77 -13.51
C TRP A 562 -29.20 4.29 -13.51
N ILE A 563 -29.90 3.46 -12.75
CA ILE A 563 -29.65 2.01 -12.64
C ILE A 563 -30.58 1.17 -13.52
N ALA A 564 -31.70 1.74 -13.97
CA ALA A 564 -32.67 1.10 -14.84
C ALA A 564 -33.31 2.10 -15.83
N GLY A 565 -34.00 1.56 -16.85
CA GLY A 565 -34.66 2.35 -17.90
C GLY A 565 -33.73 2.75 -19.05
N GLU A 566 -34.23 3.60 -19.95
CA GLU A 566 -33.49 4.02 -21.17
C GLU A 566 -32.18 4.78 -20.86
N LYS A 567 -32.13 5.45 -19.71
CA LYS A 567 -30.96 6.21 -19.24
C LYS A 567 -29.98 5.36 -18.40
N ALA A 568 -30.20 4.05 -18.25
CA ALA A 568 -29.37 3.21 -17.39
C ALA A 568 -27.86 3.35 -17.72
N GLY A 569 -27.03 3.51 -16.68
CA GLY A 569 -25.59 3.73 -16.80
C GLY A 569 -25.17 5.19 -16.92
N THR A 570 -26.10 6.14 -17.03
CA THR A 570 -25.77 7.58 -17.13
C THR A 570 -25.75 8.27 -15.76
N LEU A 571 -24.90 9.30 -15.65
CA LEU A 571 -24.76 10.15 -14.47
C LEU A 571 -25.25 11.57 -14.80
N GLU A 572 -26.11 12.11 -13.96
CA GLU A 572 -26.73 13.43 -14.10
C GLU A 572 -26.46 14.28 -12.86
N LEU A 573 -26.19 15.58 -13.05
CA LEU A 573 -26.04 16.55 -11.96
C LEU A 573 -27.42 17.18 -11.71
N LEU A 574 -27.98 16.96 -10.52
CA LEU A 574 -29.31 17.48 -10.15
C LEU A 574 -29.24 18.87 -9.53
N ALA A 575 -28.30 19.07 -8.60
CA ALA A 575 -28.09 20.34 -7.93
C ALA A 575 -26.60 20.60 -7.78
N ASP A 576 -26.20 21.85 -7.98
CA ASP A 576 -24.83 22.32 -7.80
C ASP A 576 -24.82 23.49 -6.82
N ASN A 577 -23.64 23.73 -6.24
CA ASN A 577 -23.31 24.94 -5.53
C ASN A 577 -24.21 25.16 -4.30
N LEU A 578 -24.49 24.08 -3.58
CA LEU A 578 -25.18 24.12 -2.29
C LEU A 578 -24.45 25.05 -1.31
N PRO A 579 -25.18 25.70 -0.37
CA PRO A 579 -24.58 26.60 0.61
C PRO A 579 -23.82 25.87 1.73
N GLY A 580 -23.94 24.54 1.80
CA GLY A 580 -23.28 23.69 2.77
C GLY A 580 -22.81 22.37 2.17
N TYR A 581 -22.12 21.58 3.00
CA TYR A 581 -21.57 20.28 2.70
C TYR A 581 -22.65 19.22 2.88
N PRO A 582 -23.15 18.59 1.80
CA PRO A 582 -24.23 17.63 1.88
C PRO A 582 -23.79 16.29 2.47
N ASP A 583 -24.72 15.65 3.16
CA ASP A 583 -24.57 14.35 3.82
C ASP A 583 -25.77 13.42 3.42
N ASN A 584 -26.37 12.66 4.34
CA ASN A 584 -27.40 11.67 3.99
C ASN A 584 -28.62 12.25 3.24
N ILE A 585 -29.12 11.47 2.27
CA ILE A 585 -30.34 11.74 1.48
C ILE A 585 -31.40 10.73 1.86
N ASN A 586 -32.62 11.14 2.20
CA ASN A 586 -33.70 10.21 2.51
C ASN A 586 -35.03 10.63 1.88
N ARG A 587 -35.92 9.66 1.60
CA ARG A 587 -37.23 9.94 0.98
C ARG A 587 -38.16 10.70 1.94
N ALA A 588 -39.02 11.55 1.39
CA ALA A 588 -40.10 12.23 2.10
C ALA A 588 -41.48 11.70 1.67
N SER A 589 -42.50 11.90 2.51
CA SER A 589 -43.86 11.37 2.24
C SER A 589 -44.55 11.98 1.02
N ASP A 590 -44.15 13.19 0.61
CA ASP A 590 -44.74 13.96 -0.49
C ASP A 590 -44.06 13.72 -1.84
N GLY A 591 -43.28 12.64 -1.97
CA GLY A 591 -42.56 12.29 -3.20
C GLY A 591 -41.28 13.10 -3.44
N LYS A 592 -40.84 13.89 -2.45
CA LYS A 592 -39.59 14.65 -2.46
C LYS A 592 -38.49 13.92 -1.66
N TYR A 593 -37.36 14.58 -1.44
CA TYR A 593 -36.24 14.06 -0.68
C TYR A 593 -35.76 15.08 0.35
N TRP A 594 -35.35 14.58 1.51
CA TRP A 594 -34.61 15.29 2.54
C TRP A 594 -33.11 15.13 2.33
N LEU A 595 -32.34 16.14 2.69
CA LEU A 595 -30.88 16.15 2.64
C LEU A 595 -30.31 16.89 3.85
N ALA A 596 -29.28 16.30 4.47
CA ALA A 596 -28.54 16.91 5.58
C ALA A 596 -27.44 17.81 5.04
N LEU A 597 -27.18 18.92 5.73
CA LEU A 597 -25.95 19.69 5.55
C LEU A 597 -25.13 19.63 6.84
N VAL A 598 -24.04 18.86 6.83
CA VAL A 598 -23.18 18.62 8.00
C VAL A 598 -22.37 19.86 8.40
N GLY A 599 -22.18 20.79 7.46
CA GLY A 599 -21.54 22.07 7.72
C GLY A 599 -21.82 23.08 6.62
N LEU A 600 -21.49 24.34 6.88
CA LEU A 600 -21.69 25.45 5.96
C LEU A 600 -20.39 25.85 5.26
N ARG A 601 -20.57 26.35 4.04
CA ARG A 601 -19.49 27.00 3.30
C ARG A 601 -19.21 28.37 3.92
N SER A 602 -17.94 28.75 3.93
CA SER A 602 -17.53 30.09 4.33
C SER A 602 -16.67 30.70 3.21
N PRO A 603 -16.73 32.02 2.99
CA PRO A 603 -15.90 32.66 1.97
C PRO A 603 -14.40 32.39 2.13
N VAL A 604 -13.93 32.28 3.39
CA VAL A 604 -12.53 31.99 3.72
C VAL A 604 -12.16 30.56 3.33
N TYR A 605 -13.02 29.58 3.64
CA TYR A 605 -12.76 28.19 3.30
C TYR A 605 -12.88 27.94 1.79
N ASP A 606 -13.85 28.55 1.11
CA ASP A 606 -14.00 28.48 -0.34
C ASP A 606 -12.75 29.03 -1.06
N LEU A 607 -12.20 30.15 -0.56
CA LEU A 607 -10.95 30.71 -1.07
C LEU A 607 -9.76 29.76 -0.85
N ALA A 608 -9.68 29.12 0.32
CA ALA A 608 -8.66 28.11 0.59
C ALA A 608 -8.77 26.90 -0.35
N MET A 609 -9.99 26.47 -0.67
CA MET A 609 -10.26 25.38 -1.61
C MET A 609 -9.83 25.73 -3.05
N ALA A 610 -9.94 27.00 -3.44
CA ALA A 610 -9.45 27.50 -4.73
C ALA A 610 -7.90 27.56 -4.84
N ASP A 611 -7.15 27.51 -3.74
CA ASP A 611 -5.68 27.49 -3.75
C ASP A 611 -5.08 26.16 -3.22
N PRO A 612 -4.77 25.20 -4.13
CA PRO A 612 -4.07 23.97 -3.77
C PRO A 612 -2.73 24.16 -3.06
N ALA A 613 -2.00 25.24 -3.37
CA ALA A 613 -0.69 25.49 -2.77
C ALA A 613 -0.82 25.96 -1.33
N PHE A 614 -1.84 26.77 -1.03
CA PHE A 614 -2.19 27.16 0.33
C PHE A 614 -2.53 25.95 1.19
N ARG A 615 -3.48 25.09 0.76
CA ARG A 615 -3.85 23.87 1.50
C ARG A 615 -2.65 22.94 1.73
N LYS A 616 -1.78 22.79 0.72
CA LYS A 616 -0.56 22.00 0.84
C LYS A 616 0.42 22.55 1.88
N ARG A 617 0.48 23.87 2.09
CA ARG A 617 1.31 24.49 3.15
C ARG A 617 0.65 24.31 4.52
N MET A 618 -0.66 24.56 4.61
CA MET A 618 -1.45 24.40 5.83
C MET A 618 -1.25 23.00 6.43
N VAL A 619 -1.53 21.94 5.67
CA VAL A 619 -1.38 20.55 6.13
C VAL A 619 0.05 20.19 6.53
N LYS A 620 1.06 20.91 6.05
CA LYS A 620 2.48 20.61 6.32
C LYS A 620 3.08 21.41 7.47
N GLN A 621 2.53 22.58 7.76
CA GLN A 621 3.16 23.57 8.63
C GLN A 621 2.30 23.89 9.85
N ILE A 622 1.01 23.59 9.79
CA ILE A 622 0.04 23.94 10.82
C ILE A 622 -0.47 22.65 11.47
N PRO A 623 -0.55 22.60 12.81
CA PRO A 623 -1.19 21.49 13.54
C PRO A 623 -2.64 21.23 13.07
N PRO A 624 -3.12 19.97 13.08
CA PRO A 624 -4.47 19.64 12.60
C PRO A 624 -5.63 20.38 13.27
N ASP A 625 -5.48 20.70 14.55
CA ASP A 625 -6.43 21.46 15.37
C ASP A 625 -6.58 22.93 14.96
N GLU A 626 -5.62 23.45 14.19
CA GLU A 626 -5.57 24.85 13.73
C GLU A 626 -5.85 24.97 12.23
N TRP A 627 -6.32 23.89 11.59
CA TRP A 627 -6.68 23.94 10.17
C TRP A 627 -7.98 24.70 9.96
N LEU A 628 -8.04 25.45 8.85
CA LEU A 628 -9.32 25.99 8.38
C LEU A 628 -10.27 24.82 8.12
N CYS A 629 -11.50 24.89 8.64
CA CYS A 629 -12.53 23.87 8.44
C CYS A 629 -13.86 24.52 7.99
N PRO A 630 -14.78 23.73 7.43
CA PRO A 630 -16.17 24.15 7.23
C PRO A 630 -16.84 24.64 8.52
N GLY A 631 -17.90 25.44 8.40
CA GLY A 631 -18.71 25.83 9.55
C GLY A 631 -19.56 24.67 10.05
N ILE A 632 -19.03 23.86 10.97
CA ILE A 632 -19.68 22.63 11.48
C ILE A 632 -20.63 22.88 12.68
N ASN A 633 -20.66 24.10 13.22
CA ASN A 633 -21.48 24.46 14.39
C ASN A 633 -22.92 24.89 14.02
N PHE A 634 -23.52 24.25 13.02
CA PHE A 634 -24.87 24.56 12.54
C PHE A 634 -25.66 23.28 12.32
N GLY A 635 -26.99 23.36 12.47
CA GLY A 635 -27.91 22.32 12.04
C GLY A 635 -28.72 22.78 10.84
N CYS A 636 -28.65 22.06 9.73
CA CYS A 636 -29.49 22.34 8.57
C CYS A 636 -29.94 21.05 7.86
N VAL A 637 -31.24 21.00 7.57
CA VAL A 637 -31.85 19.97 6.71
C VAL A 637 -32.61 20.69 5.62
N VAL A 638 -32.48 20.24 4.37
CA VAL A 638 -33.17 20.81 3.22
C VAL A 638 -34.08 19.79 2.55
N LYS A 639 -35.18 20.26 1.97
CA LYS A 639 -36.09 19.44 1.16
C LYS A 639 -35.99 19.82 -0.30
N PHE A 640 -35.78 18.85 -1.18
CA PHE A 640 -35.66 19.09 -2.62
C PHE A 640 -36.52 18.12 -3.44
N ASP A 641 -36.95 18.57 -4.61
CA ASP A 641 -37.77 17.76 -5.51
C ASP A 641 -36.93 16.86 -6.44
N ASP A 642 -37.59 16.04 -7.24
CA ASP A 642 -36.92 15.11 -8.15
C ASP A 642 -36.10 15.82 -9.26
N ASN A 643 -36.27 17.14 -9.46
CA ASN A 643 -35.45 17.92 -10.39
C ASN A 643 -34.25 18.61 -9.70
N GLY A 644 -34.02 18.36 -8.41
CA GLY A 644 -32.93 18.97 -7.65
C GLY A 644 -33.24 20.38 -7.13
N LYS A 645 -34.47 20.88 -7.29
CA LYS A 645 -34.83 22.21 -6.78
C LYS A 645 -35.19 22.14 -5.30
N VAL A 646 -34.46 22.89 -4.49
CA VAL A 646 -34.74 23.04 -3.05
C VAL A 646 -36.00 23.87 -2.84
N GLN A 647 -36.89 23.36 -1.99
CA GLN A 647 -38.21 23.92 -1.71
C GLN A 647 -38.26 24.58 -0.33
N GLU A 648 -37.65 23.98 0.68
CA GLU A 648 -37.57 24.51 2.03
C GLU A 648 -36.28 24.07 2.73
N SER A 649 -35.97 24.76 3.82
CA SER A 649 -34.86 24.46 4.72
C SER A 649 -35.31 24.60 6.17
N LEU A 650 -34.77 23.75 7.04
CA LEU A 650 -35.01 23.74 8.48
C LEU A 650 -33.68 23.98 9.18
N TRP A 651 -33.64 24.95 10.08
CA TRP A 651 -32.39 25.41 10.67
C TRP A 651 -32.39 25.36 12.21
N ASP A 652 -31.23 25.01 12.76
CA ASP A 652 -30.75 25.37 14.09
C ASP A 652 -29.45 26.19 13.92
N PRO A 653 -29.55 27.52 13.73
CA PRO A 653 -28.38 28.35 13.44
C PRO A 653 -27.34 28.41 14.56
N GLY A 654 -27.73 28.08 15.80
CA GLY A 654 -26.82 28.07 16.94
C GLY A 654 -26.15 26.71 17.17
N GLY A 655 -26.63 25.65 16.50
CA GLY A 655 -26.18 24.27 16.70
C GLY A 655 -26.36 23.77 18.15
N VAL A 656 -27.24 24.40 18.94
CA VAL A 656 -27.41 24.09 20.37
C VAL A 656 -28.23 22.81 20.57
N SER A 657 -29.25 22.63 19.72
CA SER A 657 -30.12 21.47 19.76
C SER A 657 -29.55 20.35 18.90
N HIS A 658 -29.12 20.68 17.68
CA HIS A 658 -28.56 19.73 16.72
C HIS A 658 -27.46 20.40 15.88
N ALA A 659 -26.20 20.24 16.26
CA ALA A 659 -25.06 20.57 15.39
C ALA A 659 -24.73 19.39 14.47
N THR A 660 -23.99 19.62 13.38
CA THR A 660 -23.43 18.56 12.52
C THR A 660 -24.48 17.52 12.10
N ILE A 661 -25.63 17.98 11.60
CA ILE A 661 -26.70 17.06 11.20
C ILE A 661 -26.19 16.23 10.03
N THR A 662 -26.17 14.91 10.20
CA THR A 662 -25.70 13.95 9.19
C THR A 662 -26.85 13.16 8.59
N SER A 663 -27.94 12.97 9.33
CA SER A 663 -29.08 12.15 8.89
C SER A 663 -30.43 12.71 9.33
N MET A 664 -31.47 12.34 8.57
CA MET A 664 -32.85 12.63 8.92
C MET A 664 -33.83 11.59 8.36
N ARG A 665 -34.80 11.15 9.16
CA ARG A 665 -35.86 10.25 8.66
C ARG A 665 -37.22 10.83 8.94
N GLU A 666 -38.02 10.96 7.90
CA GLU A 666 -39.45 11.20 8.08
C GLU A 666 -40.12 9.89 8.48
N HIS A 667 -41.07 9.94 9.42
CA HIS A 667 -41.89 8.78 9.82
C HIS A 667 -43.13 9.26 10.56
N LYS A 668 -44.32 8.89 10.06
CA LYS A 668 -45.63 9.19 10.65
C LYS A 668 -45.83 10.67 11.02
N GLY A 669 -45.50 11.57 10.09
CA GLY A 669 -45.64 13.01 10.30
C GLY A 669 -44.55 13.68 11.15
N TYR A 670 -43.53 12.93 11.59
CA TYR A 670 -42.38 13.47 12.31
C TYR A 670 -41.10 13.34 11.50
N LEU A 671 -40.18 14.29 11.68
CA LEU A 671 -38.81 14.22 11.20
C LEU A 671 -37.88 13.94 12.38
N TYR A 672 -37.16 12.82 12.30
CA TYR A 672 -36.13 12.40 13.24
C TYR A 672 -34.77 12.87 12.72
N ILE A 673 -33.90 13.38 13.59
CA ILE A 673 -32.66 14.06 13.23
C ILE A 673 -31.49 13.46 13.99
N GLY A 674 -30.46 13.03 13.26
CA GLY A 674 -29.20 12.50 13.78
C GLY A 674 -28.02 13.42 13.49
N GLY A 675 -26.91 13.22 14.19
CA GLY A 675 -25.69 13.97 13.98
C GLY A 675 -24.48 13.36 14.68
N LEU A 676 -23.32 13.45 14.02
CA LEU A 676 -22.06 12.82 14.43
C LEU A 676 -21.54 13.26 15.81
N GLU A 677 -21.82 14.50 16.21
CA GLU A 677 -21.37 15.08 17.48
C GLU A 677 -22.49 15.31 18.49
N ASN A 678 -23.71 14.84 18.16
CA ASN A 678 -24.87 15.03 19.03
C ASN A 678 -24.93 14.00 20.16
N ASN A 679 -25.51 14.40 21.29
CA ASN A 679 -25.77 13.55 22.46
C ASN A 679 -27.25 13.14 22.58
N ARG A 680 -28.02 13.31 21.50
CA ARG A 680 -29.49 13.14 21.45
C ARG A 680 -29.95 12.93 20.02
N ILE A 681 -31.16 12.42 19.87
CA ILE A 681 -31.90 12.39 18.60
C ILE A 681 -32.96 13.49 18.64
N GLY A 682 -33.05 14.28 17.58
CA GLY A 682 -34.09 15.29 17.45
C GLY A 682 -35.38 14.72 16.88
N ARG A 683 -36.54 15.15 17.37
CA ARG A 683 -37.85 14.86 16.78
C ARG A 683 -38.64 16.14 16.60
N ILE A 684 -39.11 16.40 15.38
CA ILE A 684 -39.96 17.56 15.06
C ILE A 684 -41.22 17.13 14.32
N HIS A 685 -42.37 17.70 14.68
CA HIS A 685 -43.62 17.46 13.98
C HIS A 685 -43.68 18.29 12.69
N LEU A 686 -44.06 17.65 11.58
CA LEU A 686 -44.23 18.28 10.28
C LEU A 686 -45.73 18.46 10.01
N SER A 687 -46.18 19.72 9.85
CA SER A 687 -47.60 20.04 9.62
C SER A 687 -48.18 19.45 8.34
N ASP A 688 -47.35 19.33 7.30
CA ASP A 688 -47.78 18.99 5.93
C ASP A 688 -47.36 17.56 5.52
N ALA A 689 -46.85 16.75 6.46
CA ALA A 689 -46.42 15.38 6.21
C ALA A 689 -47.54 14.37 6.43
N ASP A 690 -47.51 13.25 5.69
CA ASP A 690 -48.50 12.18 5.86
C ASP A 690 -48.30 11.44 7.20
N PRO A 691 -49.30 11.47 8.11
CA PRO A 691 -49.19 10.83 9.43
C PRO A 691 -49.18 9.30 9.35
N ASN A 692 -49.54 8.70 8.21
CA ASN A 692 -49.54 7.25 8.01
C ASN A 692 -48.34 6.75 7.21
N TRP A 693 -47.47 7.65 6.74
CA TRP A 693 -46.33 7.28 5.92
C TRP A 693 -45.18 6.73 6.76
N THR A 694 -44.61 5.60 6.33
CA THR A 694 -43.40 5.03 6.92
C THR A 694 -42.35 4.83 5.83
N GLY A 695 -41.08 5.03 6.21
CA GLY A 695 -39.96 4.79 5.30
C GLY A 695 -40.01 3.38 4.72
N TRP A 696 -40.19 2.36 5.56
CA TRP A 696 -40.25 0.96 5.13
C TRP A 696 -41.38 0.68 4.13
N ASP A 697 -42.62 1.13 4.40
CA ASP A 697 -43.73 0.88 3.48
C ASP A 697 -43.55 1.63 2.15
N SER A 698 -42.89 2.78 2.14
CA SER A 698 -42.59 3.52 0.91
C SER A 698 -41.69 2.74 -0.06
N TYR A 699 -40.84 1.85 0.44
CA TYR A 699 -40.02 0.95 -0.37
C TYR A 699 -40.76 -0.35 -0.71
N TRP A 700 -41.44 -0.95 0.27
CA TRP A 700 -41.80 -2.39 0.20
C TRP A 700 -43.31 -2.70 0.15
N ALA A 701 -44.20 -1.71 0.31
CA ALA A 701 -45.65 -1.98 0.47
C ALA A 701 -46.36 -2.59 -0.75
N LYS A 702 -45.90 -2.32 -1.99
CA LYS A 702 -46.53 -2.84 -3.22
C LYS A 702 -46.48 -4.38 -3.28
N ASP A 703 -45.43 -4.98 -2.76
CA ASP A 703 -45.22 -6.43 -2.74
C ASP A 703 -46.12 -7.17 -1.73
N ARG A 704 -46.62 -6.46 -0.70
CA ARG A 704 -47.58 -7.00 0.27
C ARG A 704 -48.88 -7.44 -0.40
N ARG A 705 -49.37 -6.65 -1.37
CA ARG A 705 -50.60 -6.98 -2.12
C ARG A 705 -50.41 -8.14 -3.10
N ALA A 706 -49.18 -8.36 -3.58
CA ALA A 706 -48.85 -9.50 -4.44
C ALA A 706 -48.79 -10.83 -3.66
N ARG A 707 -48.25 -10.83 -2.43
CA ARG A 707 -48.21 -12.02 -1.55
C ARG A 707 -49.54 -12.34 -0.86
N ALA A 708 -50.43 -11.37 -0.69
CA ALA A 708 -51.73 -11.56 -0.02
C ALA A 708 -52.85 -12.18 -0.90
N LYS A 709 -52.59 -12.53 -2.16
CA LYS A 709 -53.55 -13.32 -2.96
C LYS A 709 -53.49 -14.78 -2.50
N PRO A 710 -54.58 -15.38 -1.99
CA PRO A 710 -54.58 -16.80 -1.66
C PRO A 710 -54.43 -17.60 -2.96
N GLN A 711 -53.34 -18.36 -3.08
CA GLN A 711 -53.26 -19.42 -4.08
C GLN A 711 -54.36 -20.42 -3.75
N LEU A 712 -55.39 -20.50 -4.60
CA LEU A 712 -56.36 -21.58 -4.61
C LEU A 712 -55.61 -22.90 -4.78
N ILE A 713 -55.48 -23.65 -3.68
CA ILE A 713 -54.96 -25.01 -3.68
C ILE A 713 -55.98 -25.88 -4.40
N VAL A 714 -55.68 -26.28 -5.63
CA VAL A 714 -56.37 -27.40 -6.30
C VAL A 714 -55.63 -28.68 -5.88
N PRO A 715 -56.31 -29.69 -5.29
CA PRO A 715 -55.64 -30.93 -4.90
C PRO A 715 -55.21 -31.70 -6.16
N ARG A 716 -53.92 -32.02 -6.26
CA ARG A 716 -53.41 -32.99 -7.24
C ARG A 716 -53.77 -34.40 -6.75
N THR A 717 -54.54 -35.12 -7.56
CA THR A 717 -54.68 -36.57 -7.47
C THR A 717 -53.44 -37.24 -8.06
N ASP A 718 -52.74 -38.02 -7.25
CA ASP A 718 -51.60 -38.85 -7.65
C ASP A 718 -52.08 -40.02 -8.52
N HIS A 719 -51.58 -40.09 -9.76
CA HIS A 719 -51.61 -41.32 -10.54
C HIS A 719 -50.28 -42.05 -10.36
N VAL A 720 -50.36 -43.17 -9.64
CA VAL A 720 -49.37 -44.24 -9.60
C VAL A 720 -49.34 -44.92 -10.97
N VAL A 721 -48.16 -45.00 -11.60
CA VAL A 721 -47.89 -46.01 -12.63
C VAL A 721 -46.52 -46.62 -12.36
N SER A 722 -46.57 -47.90 -12.00
CA SER A 722 -45.49 -48.87 -12.06
C SER A 722 -45.26 -49.34 -13.50
N ALA A 723 -44.01 -49.30 -13.97
CA ALA A 723 -43.29 -50.32 -14.75
C ALA A 723 -42.01 -49.70 -15.32
#